data_AF-A0A6N2KI22-F1
#
_entry.id   AF-A0A6N2KI22-F1
#
_cell.length_a   1.000
_cell.length_b   1.000
_cell.length_c   1.000
_cell.angle_alpha   90.00
_cell.angle_beta   90.00
_cell.angle_gamma   90.00
#
_symmetry.space_group_name_H-M   'P 1'
#
loop_
_entity.id
_entity.type
_entity.pdbx_description
1 polymer ?
#
loop_
_entity_poly.entity_id
_entity_poly.type
_entity_poly.pdbx_seq_one_letter_code
_entity_poly.pdbx_strand_id
1 'polypeptide(L)'
;MKGQAMAMKLLSPPSSLSNPKFAKSLFFFTSNPKGSKPISSSFQLFQWRSKNLVFNRKMEVKACVKVEQKNETEVTGTEWGKVSAVLFDMDGVLCNSEEPSRMAGVDVFAEMGVEVTVDDFVPFMGTGEANFLGGVANVKGVKVFDPETAKKRFFEIYLDKYAKPNSGIGFPGALELITQCKNKGLKVAVASSADRIKVDANLAAAGLQVSMFDAIVSADAFENLKPAPDIFLAASKILDVPTSECVVIEDALAGVQAAKAAQMRCIAVTTTLSEEILNDASPSLIRKDIGNISLDDILNGGSGGYNEKMQGPQVLHTSAQTSVAMLEERTENGSILNQVATNDNVSSIKGLQGSRRDIVRYGSLGVALSCLYFTVTNWKAMQYASPKGVWNKLFGVDSPSFEQNESIGNLKSSRVKQFVKYISDIETKGNVTIVPEFPGKLDWLNTSPLQFQRDLKGKVVLLDFWTYCCINCMHVLPDLEYLEKKYKDAPFTVVGVHSAKFDNEKDLEAIRNAVLRYNISHPVVNDGDMILWHELGVSSWPTFAIVGPNGKLIAQLSGEGRRKDLDDLIEAALLYYGERKILDSRPIPLSLEINNDPRLLSSPLKFPGKLAIDVLNNRLFISDSNHNRIVITDLDGNFIAQIGSSEEEGLRDGSFDDATFNRPQGLAYNAKKNILYVADTENHALREIDFVSEKVRTLAGNGTKGSDYQGGGKGTDQVLNSPWDVSFELVNEKVYIAMAGQHQIWEHDVSNGITRVFSGDGYERNLNGSSPMSTSFAQPSGVSLSPDFELYVADSESSSIRVLDLRTKGTRLLAGGDPIFSDNLFKFGDHDGIGSEVLLQHPLGVLHAKDGIIYIADSYNHKIKKFDPATKRVTTIAGTGKAGFKDGKALTAQLSEPAGLIEAENGLS
;
A
#
# COMPACT_ATOMS: atom_id res chain seq x y z
N MET A 1 -42.99 24.32 -34.85
CA MET A 1 -43.10 25.37 -35.90
C MET A 1 -42.64 26.71 -35.30
N LYS A 2 -42.58 27.79 -36.11
CA LYS A 2 -42.15 29.17 -35.78
C LYS A 2 -42.73 29.71 -34.44
N GLY A 3 -42.09 30.66 -33.75
CA GLY A 3 -40.89 31.43 -34.13
C GLY A 3 -40.35 32.40 -33.06
N GLN A 4 -39.56 33.40 -33.50
CA GLN A 4 -38.61 34.22 -32.70
C GLN A 4 -39.14 35.62 -32.32
N ALA A 5 -38.51 36.25 -31.29
CA ALA A 5 -38.05 37.65 -31.16
C ALA A 5 -38.05 38.09 -29.66
N MET A 6 -37.00 38.66 -29.03
CA MET A 6 -36.18 39.88 -29.28
C MET A 6 -36.93 41.23 -29.16
N ALA A 7 -36.40 42.30 -28.55
CA ALA A 7 -35.21 42.48 -27.66
C ALA A 7 -35.17 43.92 -27.04
N MET A 8 -34.23 44.16 -26.10
CA MET A 8 -33.69 45.49 -25.67
C MET A 8 -34.64 46.44 -24.88
N LYS A 9 -34.20 47.47 -24.11
CA LYS A 9 -32.86 48.04 -23.79
C LYS A 9 -32.91 48.82 -22.45
N LEU A 10 -31.76 49.09 -21.81
CA LEU A 10 -31.62 50.14 -20.78
C LEU A 10 -30.19 50.76 -20.75
N LEU A 11 -30.00 51.85 -20.01
CA LEU A 11 -28.79 52.72 -20.02
C LEU A 11 -28.30 53.07 -18.60
N SER A 12 -27.00 53.42 -18.49
CA SER A 12 -26.29 54.02 -17.34
C SER A 12 -26.50 55.57 -17.30
N PRO A 13 -25.91 56.44 -16.41
CA PRO A 13 -24.62 56.41 -15.66
C PRO A 13 -24.77 56.99 -14.20
N PRO A 14 -23.86 57.76 -13.55
CA PRO A 14 -22.41 58.05 -13.69
C PRO A 14 -21.57 57.93 -12.37
N SER A 15 -20.33 58.46 -12.36
CA SER A 15 -19.35 58.46 -11.24
C SER A 15 -18.66 59.84 -11.03
N SER A 16 -17.88 60.03 -9.95
CA SER A 16 -16.75 61.00 -9.84
C SER A 16 -16.03 60.98 -8.47
N LEU A 17 -14.84 61.62 -8.37
CA LEU A 17 -13.99 61.77 -7.16
C LEU A 17 -13.82 63.25 -6.78
N SER A 18 -13.34 63.57 -5.54
CA SER A 18 -12.16 64.47 -5.33
C SER A 18 -11.81 64.91 -3.86
N ASN A 19 -10.61 64.54 -3.39
CA ASN A 19 -9.58 65.43 -2.76
C ASN A 19 -9.77 65.98 -1.28
N PRO A 20 -8.83 66.77 -0.65
CA PRO A 20 -8.25 66.38 0.66
C PRO A 20 -8.06 67.50 1.74
N LYS A 21 -7.47 67.20 2.93
CA LYS A 21 -6.50 68.09 3.67
C LYS A 21 -5.88 67.53 4.98
N PHE A 22 -4.85 68.23 5.48
CA PHE A 22 -4.02 68.01 6.69
C PHE A 22 -4.62 68.59 7.99
N ALA A 23 -4.27 68.01 9.16
CA ALA A 23 -4.05 68.70 10.45
C ALA A 23 -3.26 67.83 11.47
N LYS A 24 -2.79 68.39 12.60
CA LYS A 24 -1.93 67.72 13.61
C LYS A 24 -2.33 68.05 15.08
N SER A 25 -2.03 67.10 15.98
CA SER A 25 -1.55 67.28 17.38
C SER A 25 -2.48 67.83 18.49
N LEU A 26 -2.60 67.07 19.60
CA LEU A 26 -2.25 67.39 21.01
C LEU A 26 -2.97 66.43 22.00
N PHE A 27 -2.65 66.32 23.31
CA PHE A 27 -1.41 65.84 23.96
C PHE A 27 -1.67 65.60 25.49
N PHE A 28 -1.42 64.38 26.02
CA PHE A 28 -1.13 64.05 27.46
C PHE A 28 -2.28 64.21 28.50
N PHE A 29 -2.31 63.52 29.65
CA PHE A 29 -1.33 63.48 30.78
C PHE A 29 -1.31 62.17 31.63
N THR A 30 -0.10 61.60 31.85
CA THR A 30 0.54 61.11 33.13
C THR A 30 -0.17 60.15 34.14
N SER A 31 0.48 59.33 35.00
CA SER A 31 1.88 59.22 35.47
C SER A 31 2.30 57.81 36.01
N ASN A 32 3.49 57.30 35.62
CA ASN A 32 4.67 56.80 36.41
C ASN A 32 4.55 56.11 37.81
N PRO A 33 5.60 55.42 38.36
CA PRO A 33 6.94 55.02 37.83
C PRO A 33 7.49 53.59 38.24
N LYS A 34 8.77 53.31 37.88
CA LYS A 34 9.68 52.18 38.27
C LYS A 34 9.45 50.85 37.50
N GLY A 35 10.43 50.16 36.89
CA GLY A 35 11.89 50.33 36.67
C GLY A 35 12.39 49.24 35.67
N SER A 36 13.67 48.94 35.43
CA SER A 36 14.95 49.48 35.94
C SER A 36 16.08 49.50 34.87
N LYS A 37 16.90 48.45 34.70
CA LYS A 37 17.97 48.26 33.68
C LYS A 37 18.29 46.77 33.40
N PRO A 38 18.77 46.40 32.20
CA PRO A 38 19.24 45.03 31.89
C PRO A 38 20.69 44.77 32.36
N ILE A 39 21.05 43.49 32.48
CA ILE A 39 22.42 43.00 32.74
C ILE A 39 22.91 42.22 31.51
N SER A 40 24.16 42.42 31.13
CA SER A 40 24.85 41.68 30.06
C SER A 40 25.72 40.55 30.61
N SER A 41 25.62 39.37 30.01
CA SER A 41 26.68 38.35 30.09
C SER A 41 26.77 37.57 28.78
N SER A 42 27.99 37.45 28.25
CA SER A 42 28.30 36.74 27.01
C SER A 42 28.23 35.21 27.17
N PHE A 43 27.76 34.52 26.13
CA PHE A 43 28.17 33.14 25.87
C PHE A 43 28.86 33.05 24.50
N GLN A 44 29.86 32.17 24.40
CA GLN A 44 30.85 32.18 23.33
C GLN A 44 30.44 31.30 22.15
N LEU A 45 30.77 31.71 20.92
CA LEU A 45 30.72 30.82 19.76
C LEU A 45 31.75 29.70 19.91
N PHE A 46 31.29 28.46 19.99
CA PHE A 46 32.13 27.30 19.70
C PHE A 46 32.31 27.14 18.19
N GLN A 47 33.35 27.77 17.63
CA GLN A 47 33.80 27.44 16.28
C GLN A 47 34.45 26.05 16.27
N TRP A 48 33.79 25.07 15.66
CA TRP A 48 34.44 23.79 15.35
C TRP A 48 35.03 23.81 13.95
N ARG A 49 36.35 24.04 13.87
CA ARG A 49 37.11 23.96 12.62
C ARG A 49 37.42 22.49 12.30
N SER A 50 36.66 21.86 11.42
CA SER A 50 37.17 20.70 10.68
C SER A 50 38.31 21.17 9.75
N LYS A 51 39.40 20.39 9.70
CA LYS A 51 40.55 20.72 8.83
C LYS A 51 40.37 20.04 7.48
N ASN A 52 40.68 20.76 6.40
CA ASN A 52 40.82 20.18 5.07
C ASN A 52 41.85 19.05 5.07
N LEU A 53 41.47 17.89 4.53
CA LEU A 53 42.37 16.79 4.22
C LEU A 53 42.12 16.40 2.75
N VAL A 54 42.86 17.06 1.85
CA VAL A 54 42.74 16.87 0.40
C VAL A 54 43.46 15.59 -0.01
N PHE A 55 42.71 14.56 -0.40
CA PHE A 55 43.27 13.40 -1.08
C PHE A 55 43.12 13.55 -2.59
N ASN A 56 44.21 14.01 -3.24
CA ASN A 56 44.32 13.97 -4.69
C ASN A 56 44.58 12.52 -5.16
N ARG A 57 43.66 11.95 -5.94
CA ARG A 57 43.96 10.85 -6.86
C ARG A 57 43.37 11.14 -8.24
N LYS A 58 44.25 11.51 -9.18
CA LYS A 58 43.98 11.36 -10.62
C LYS A 58 44.13 9.88 -10.99
N MET A 59 43.20 9.37 -11.79
CA MET A 59 43.43 8.45 -12.92
C MET A 59 42.17 8.55 -13.77
N GLU A 60 42.20 9.39 -14.81
CA GLU A 60 42.46 8.99 -16.20
C GLU A 60 41.40 8.07 -16.80
N VAL A 61 40.50 8.67 -17.58
CA VAL A 61 39.59 7.99 -18.48
C VAL A 61 40.34 7.60 -19.75
N LYS A 62 40.22 6.34 -20.17
CA LYS A 62 40.49 5.90 -21.56
C LYS A 62 39.24 5.23 -22.12
N ALA A 63 38.94 5.53 -23.37
CA ALA A 63 37.69 5.16 -24.01
C ALA A 63 37.85 3.98 -24.98
N CYS A 64 36.72 3.29 -25.21
CA CYS A 64 36.37 2.51 -26.41
C CYS A 64 37.35 1.41 -26.89
N VAL A 65 36.90 0.15 -26.75
CA VAL A 65 37.18 -0.94 -27.70
C VAL A 65 35.85 -1.60 -28.09
N LYS A 66 35.81 -2.22 -29.27
CA LYS A 66 34.61 -2.71 -29.97
C LYS A 66 33.91 -3.92 -29.32
N VAL A 67 32.67 -4.11 -29.76
CA VAL A 67 31.99 -5.42 -29.80
C VAL A 67 32.79 -6.41 -30.67
N GLU A 68 33.00 -7.62 -30.15
CA GLU A 68 33.15 -8.85 -30.96
C GLU A 68 32.24 -9.94 -30.36
N GLN A 69 31.52 -10.66 -31.22
CA GLN A 69 30.88 -11.91 -30.83
C GLN A 69 31.94 -13.03 -30.81
N LYS A 70 31.82 -13.99 -29.89
CA LYS A 70 32.50 -15.27 -30.02
C LYS A 70 31.67 -16.39 -29.41
N ASN A 71 31.75 -17.55 -30.06
CA ASN A 71 30.90 -18.70 -29.79
C ASN A 71 31.31 -19.45 -28.52
N GLU A 72 30.42 -20.33 -28.09
CA GLU A 72 30.59 -21.30 -27.02
C GLU A 72 31.87 -22.13 -27.18
N THR A 73 32.40 -22.60 -26.05
CA THR A 73 33.29 -23.76 -26.01
C THR A 73 33.13 -24.43 -24.64
N GLU A 74 32.85 -25.72 -24.61
CA GLU A 74 32.73 -26.48 -23.37
C GLU A 74 34.08 -26.52 -22.62
N VAL A 75 34.05 -26.43 -21.29
CA VAL A 75 35.22 -26.69 -20.43
C VAL A 75 34.79 -27.65 -19.33
N THR A 76 35.32 -28.87 -19.37
CA THR A 76 35.10 -29.89 -18.34
C THR A 76 36.11 -29.73 -17.21
N GLY A 77 35.63 -29.68 -15.97
CA GLY A 77 36.46 -29.48 -14.78
C GLY A 77 35.78 -28.63 -13.71
N THR A 78 34.75 -29.18 -13.07
CA THR A 78 34.04 -28.51 -11.97
C THR A 78 34.87 -28.53 -10.69
N GLU A 79 35.62 -27.46 -10.43
CA GLU A 79 35.94 -27.11 -9.03
C GLU A 79 34.61 -26.88 -8.30
N TRP A 80 34.40 -27.52 -7.15
CA TRP A 80 33.12 -27.43 -6.43
C TRP A 80 32.75 -25.99 -6.05
N GLY A 81 33.75 -25.12 -5.85
CA GLY A 81 33.60 -23.70 -5.59
C GLY A 81 33.40 -23.35 -4.12
N LYS A 82 33.80 -22.13 -3.73
CA LYS A 82 33.66 -21.60 -2.37
C LYS A 82 32.20 -21.68 -1.90
N VAL A 83 31.98 -22.06 -0.65
CA VAL A 83 30.67 -22.02 0.01
C VAL A 83 30.70 -20.96 1.10
N SER A 84 29.61 -20.20 1.24
CA SER A 84 29.43 -19.20 2.30
C SER A 84 28.04 -19.20 2.91
N ALA A 85 27.06 -19.87 2.28
CA ALA A 85 25.73 -20.06 2.83
C ALA A 85 25.17 -21.48 2.59
N VAL A 86 24.35 -21.96 3.52
CA VAL A 86 23.52 -23.16 3.37
C VAL A 86 22.05 -22.79 3.57
N LEU A 87 21.22 -23.12 2.58
CA LEU A 87 19.80 -22.81 2.53
C LEU A 87 19.03 -24.13 2.66
N PHE A 88 18.23 -24.28 3.70
CA PHE A 88 17.45 -25.48 3.96
C PHE A 88 15.99 -25.21 3.55
N ASP A 89 15.31 -26.13 2.84
CA ASP A 89 13.86 -26.22 3.06
C ASP A 89 13.57 -26.65 4.51
N MET A 90 12.32 -26.57 4.92
CA MET A 90 11.84 -26.99 6.22
C MET A 90 11.07 -28.31 6.16
N ASP A 91 10.11 -28.41 5.24
CA ASP A 91 9.24 -29.56 5.08
C ASP A 91 10.09 -30.68 4.42
N GLY A 92 10.02 -31.91 4.92
CA GLY A 92 10.84 -33.04 4.44
C GLY A 92 12.36 -32.95 4.70
N VAL A 93 12.92 -31.75 4.94
CA VAL A 93 14.36 -31.51 5.17
C VAL A 93 14.69 -31.28 6.65
N LEU A 94 14.01 -30.35 7.32
CA LEU A 94 14.21 -30.07 8.75
C LEU A 94 13.20 -30.81 9.63
N CYS A 95 11.99 -31.07 9.14
CA CYS A 95 10.95 -31.79 9.88
C CYS A 95 9.97 -32.59 9.00
N ASN A 96 9.46 -33.71 9.52
CA ASN A 96 8.28 -34.40 9.00
C ASN A 96 7.03 -33.61 9.41
N SER A 97 6.67 -32.62 8.59
CA SER A 97 5.48 -31.79 8.74
C SER A 97 4.27 -32.32 7.96
N GLU A 98 4.50 -33.18 6.97
CA GLU A 98 3.49 -33.62 6.00
C GLU A 98 2.47 -34.58 6.62
N GLU A 99 2.92 -35.59 7.37
CA GLU A 99 2.03 -36.49 8.10
C GLU A 99 1.18 -35.73 9.14
N PRO A 100 1.76 -34.86 10.00
CA PRO A 100 1.01 -33.86 10.77
C PRO A 100 -0.02 -33.05 9.97
N SER A 101 0.31 -32.62 8.74
CA SER A 101 -0.63 -31.86 7.90
C SER A 101 -1.78 -32.72 7.42
N ARG A 102 -1.54 -33.97 7.02
CA ARG A 102 -2.62 -34.90 6.63
C ARG A 102 -3.51 -35.26 7.82
N MET A 103 -2.96 -35.39 9.03
CA MET A 103 -3.76 -35.58 10.25
C MET A 103 -4.64 -34.37 10.59
N ALA A 104 -4.09 -33.15 10.53
CA ALA A 104 -4.88 -31.92 10.72
C ALA A 104 -5.95 -31.74 9.64
N GLY A 105 -5.68 -32.16 8.40
CA GLY A 105 -6.67 -32.24 7.33
C GLY A 105 -7.84 -33.18 7.66
N VAL A 106 -7.56 -34.40 8.14
CA VAL A 106 -8.60 -35.34 8.58
C VAL A 106 -9.47 -34.73 9.68
N ASP A 107 -8.87 -34.07 10.67
CA ASP A 107 -9.59 -33.41 11.75
C ASP A 107 -10.51 -32.27 11.28
N VAL A 108 -10.08 -31.43 10.33
CA VAL A 108 -10.93 -30.38 9.72
C VAL A 108 -12.16 -31.01 9.06
N PHE A 109 -11.97 -32.04 8.26
CA PHE A 109 -13.07 -32.70 7.55
C PHE A 109 -14.01 -33.47 8.49
N ALA A 110 -13.49 -34.03 9.58
CA ALA A 110 -14.30 -34.63 10.65
C ALA A 110 -15.21 -33.60 11.33
N GLU A 111 -14.73 -32.37 11.59
CA GLU A 111 -15.57 -31.27 12.09
C GLU A 111 -16.62 -30.80 11.06
N MET A 112 -16.35 -30.95 9.76
CA MET A 112 -17.33 -30.74 8.68
C MET A 112 -18.30 -31.91 8.48
N GLY A 113 -18.15 -33.02 9.22
CA GLY A 113 -18.98 -34.22 9.09
C GLY A 113 -18.70 -35.06 7.83
N VAL A 114 -17.49 -34.96 7.27
CA VAL A 114 -17.08 -35.63 6.03
C VAL A 114 -15.99 -36.67 6.32
N GLU A 115 -16.23 -37.93 5.94
CA GLU A 115 -15.30 -39.02 6.23
C GLU A 115 -14.13 -39.08 5.24
N VAL A 116 -12.93 -38.80 5.75
CA VAL A 116 -11.67 -38.79 4.99
C VAL A 116 -10.55 -39.49 5.76
N THR A 117 -9.54 -39.92 5.03
CA THR A 117 -8.35 -40.61 5.52
C THR A 117 -7.11 -39.79 5.22
N VAL A 118 -5.98 -40.07 5.89
CA VAL A 118 -4.71 -39.37 5.59
C VAL A 118 -4.23 -39.60 4.16
N ASP A 119 -4.68 -40.66 3.48
CA ASP A 119 -4.27 -40.98 2.12
C ASP A 119 -5.07 -40.22 1.06
N ASP A 120 -6.29 -39.76 1.38
CA ASP A 120 -7.09 -38.88 0.50
C ASP A 120 -6.38 -37.55 0.19
N PHE A 121 -5.50 -37.09 1.09
CA PHE A 121 -4.74 -35.85 0.96
C PHE A 121 -3.47 -35.98 0.10
N VAL A 122 -2.97 -37.21 -0.13
CA VAL A 122 -1.70 -37.45 -0.82
C VAL A 122 -1.64 -36.84 -2.23
N PRO A 123 -2.70 -36.90 -3.07
CA PRO A 123 -2.69 -36.27 -4.40
C PRO A 123 -2.63 -34.74 -4.41
N PHE A 124 -2.73 -34.08 -3.24
CA PHE A 124 -2.82 -32.62 -3.12
C PHE A 124 -1.68 -32.02 -2.26
N MET A 125 -0.71 -32.83 -1.84
CA MET A 125 0.47 -32.37 -1.11
C MET A 125 1.29 -31.38 -1.95
N GLY A 126 1.93 -30.40 -1.30
CA GLY A 126 2.71 -29.35 -1.97
C GLY A 126 1.90 -28.29 -2.76
N THR A 127 0.56 -28.39 -2.84
CA THR A 127 -0.26 -27.46 -3.64
C THR A 127 -0.66 -26.16 -2.92
N GLY A 128 -0.21 -25.97 -1.67
CA GLY A 128 -0.65 -24.90 -0.76
C GLY A 128 -1.96 -25.24 -0.04
N GLU A 129 -2.11 -24.83 1.22
CA GLU A 129 -3.15 -25.32 2.14
C GLU A 129 -4.60 -25.19 1.62
N ALA A 130 -4.92 -24.12 0.88
CA ALA A 130 -6.24 -23.92 0.28
C ALA A 130 -6.57 -24.99 -0.79
N ASN A 131 -5.59 -25.37 -1.61
CA ASN A 131 -5.73 -26.41 -2.64
C ASN A 131 -5.62 -27.82 -2.04
N PHE A 132 -4.78 -28.00 -1.01
CA PHE A 132 -4.64 -29.24 -0.24
C PHE A 132 -5.98 -29.68 0.36
N LEU A 133 -6.71 -28.74 0.98
CA LEU A 133 -8.04 -29.00 1.52
C LEU A 133 -9.11 -28.99 0.41
N GLY A 134 -9.07 -28.02 -0.50
CA GLY A 134 -10.06 -27.89 -1.59
C GLY A 134 -10.09 -29.07 -2.56
N GLY A 135 -8.95 -29.69 -2.84
CA GLY A 135 -8.85 -30.90 -3.65
C GLY A 135 -9.59 -32.08 -3.03
N VAL A 136 -9.39 -32.32 -1.74
CA VAL A 136 -10.13 -33.35 -0.98
C VAL A 136 -11.62 -33.01 -0.90
N ALA A 137 -11.98 -31.74 -0.67
CA ALA A 137 -13.37 -31.29 -0.65
C ALA A 137 -14.10 -31.57 -1.97
N ASN A 138 -13.44 -31.30 -3.10
CA ASN A 138 -13.96 -31.57 -4.43
C ASN A 138 -14.13 -33.08 -4.68
N VAL A 139 -13.10 -33.90 -4.39
CA VAL A 139 -13.16 -35.37 -4.54
C VAL A 139 -14.23 -36.00 -3.65
N LYS A 140 -14.44 -35.48 -2.44
CA LYS A 140 -15.46 -35.95 -1.48
C LYS A 140 -16.84 -35.35 -1.71
N GLY A 141 -17.02 -34.47 -2.71
CA GLY A 141 -18.31 -33.92 -3.10
C GLY A 141 -18.92 -32.92 -2.10
N VAL A 142 -18.09 -32.18 -1.36
CA VAL A 142 -18.51 -31.22 -0.34
C VAL A 142 -19.18 -30.00 -1.02
N LYS A 143 -20.51 -29.92 -0.92
CA LYS A 143 -21.35 -28.97 -1.69
C LYS A 143 -21.19 -27.50 -1.33
N VAL A 144 -20.69 -27.22 -0.12
CA VAL A 144 -20.36 -25.87 0.36
C VAL A 144 -19.02 -26.00 1.08
N PHE A 145 -17.96 -25.52 0.43
CA PHE A 145 -16.61 -25.52 0.97
C PHE A 145 -16.00 -24.15 0.72
N ASP A 146 -15.57 -23.49 1.79
CA ASP A 146 -14.80 -22.24 1.73
C ASP A 146 -13.32 -22.57 2.02
N PRO A 147 -12.42 -22.44 1.04
CA PRO A 147 -11.00 -22.71 1.23
C PRO A 147 -10.35 -21.86 2.32
N GLU A 148 -10.79 -20.62 2.54
CA GLU A 148 -10.13 -19.71 3.49
C GLU A 148 -10.58 -19.97 4.93
N THR A 149 -11.88 -20.21 5.18
CA THR A 149 -12.34 -20.72 6.48
C THR A 149 -11.72 -22.09 6.79
N ALA A 150 -11.62 -22.98 5.79
CA ALA A 150 -10.97 -24.28 5.96
C ALA A 150 -9.46 -24.13 6.26
N LYS A 151 -8.73 -23.24 5.56
CA LYS A 151 -7.31 -22.94 5.80
C LYS A 151 -7.08 -22.31 7.18
N LYS A 152 -7.93 -21.38 7.64
CA LYS A 152 -7.88 -20.86 9.02
C LYS A 152 -8.07 -21.98 10.04
N ARG A 153 -9.11 -22.80 9.88
CA ARG A 153 -9.42 -23.88 10.84
C ARG A 153 -8.36 -24.99 10.85
N PHE A 154 -7.77 -25.27 9.68
CA PHE A 154 -6.61 -26.15 9.54
C PHE A 154 -5.43 -25.65 10.37
N PHE A 155 -5.05 -24.37 10.29
CA PHE A 155 -3.96 -23.86 11.12
C PHE A 155 -4.28 -23.91 12.62
N GLU A 156 -5.50 -23.58 13.05
CA GLU A 156 -5.90 -23.71 14.46
C GLU A 156 -5.69 -25.15 14.98
N ILE A 157 -6.12 -26.15 14.20
CA ILE A 157 -6.00 -27.58 14.53
C ILE A 157 -4.54 -28.05 14.44
N TYR A 158 -3.81 -27.67 13.40
CA TYR A 158 -2.41 -28.02 13.19
C TYR A 158 -1.53 -27.53 14.34
N LEU A 159 -1.70 -26.29 14.75
CA LEU A 159 -0.95 -25.65 15.84
C LEU A 159 -1.34 -26.20 17.23
N ASP A 160 -2.63 -26.45 17.51
CA ASP A 160 -3.07 -26.97 18.82
C ASP A 160 -3.05 -28.51 18.95
N LYS A 161 -2.73 -29.28 17.91
CA LYS A 161 -2.58 -30.73 18.06
C LYS A 161 -1.21 -31.26 17.67
N TYR A 162 -0.62 -30.76 16.59
CA TYR A 162 0.48 -31.45 15.92
C TYR A 162 1.81 -30.67 15.94
N ALA A 163 1.78 -29.36 15.65
CA ALA A 163 2.95 -28.48 15.62
C ALA A 163 3.24 -27.78 16.95
N LYS A 164 3.10 -28.47 18.09
CA LYS A 164 3.46 -27.91 19.42
C LYS A 164 4.97 -27.81 19.59
N PRO A 165 5.51 -26.79 20.29
CA PRO A 165 6.95 -26.67 20.52
C PRO A 165 7.57 -27.93 21.13
N ASN A 166 8.57 -28.49 20.47
CA ASN A 166 9.19 -29.79 20.76
C ASN A 166 8.25 -31.01 20.68
N SER A 167 7.24 -31.02 19.79
CA SER A 167 6.40 -32.21 19.55
C SER A 167 7.17 -33.38 18.91
N GLY A 168 8.38 -33.15 18.41
CA GLY A 168 9.31 -34.19 17.97
C GLY A 168 9.32 -34.46 16.46
N ILE A 169 8.76 -33.55 15.65
CA ILE A 169 8.72 -33.68 14.19
C ILE A 169 10.07 -33.44 13.48
N GLY A 170 11.07 -32.94 14.19
CA GLY A 170 12.38 -32.58 13.62
C GLY A 170 13.20 -33.81 13.20
N PHE A 171 13.84 -33.75 12.03
CA PHE A 171 14.67 -34.87 11.56
C PHE A 171 15.99 -34.99 12.36
N PRO A 172 16.39 -36.20 12.78
CA PRO A 172 17.68 -36.43 13.41
C PRO A 172 18.85 -35.94 12.54
N GLY A 173 19.80 -35.22 13.15
CA GLY A 173 20.93 -34.63 12.44
C GLY A 173 20.71 -33.20 11.95
N ALA A 174 19.47 -32.69 11.89
CA ALA A 174 19.19 -31.33 11.43
C ALA A 174 19.85 -30.26 12.32
N LEU A 175 19.65 -30.37 13.65
CA LEU A 175 20.25 -29.47 14.64
C LEU A 175 21.79 -29.56 14.62
N GLU A 176 22.33 -30.77 14.51
CA GLU A 176 23.75 -31.04 14.45
C GLU A 176 24.39 -30.43 13.19
N LEU A 177 23.74 -30.55 12.03
CA LEU A 177 24.25 -30.03 10.76
C LEU A 177 24.19 -28.51 10.70
N ILE A 178 23.08 -27.89 11.14
CA ILE A 178 22.97 -26.43 11.29
C ILE A 178 24.09 -25.91 12.21
N THR A 179 24.27 -26.54 13.37
CA THR A 179 25.31 -26.17 14.34
C THR A 179 26.72 -26.32 13.77
N GLN A 180 26.98 -27.38 13.01
CA GLN A 180 28.24 -27.58 12.29
C GLN A 180 28.50 -26.48 11.24
N CYS A 181 27.49 -26.11 10.46
CA CYS A 181 27.60 -25.04 9.46
C CYS A 181 27.95 -23.69 10.11
N LYS A 182 27.27 -23.30 11.20
CA LYS A 182 27.58 -22.06 11.92
C LYS A 182 28.96 -22.07 12.57
N ASN A 183 29.35 -23.19 13.18
CA ASN A 183 30.69 -23.36 13.75
C ASN A 183 31.80 -23.29 12.69
N LYS A 184 31.49 -23.60 11.43
CA LYS A 184 32.40 -23.43 10.29
C LYS A 184 32.43 -22.00 9.74
N GLY A 185 31.52 -21.13 10.17
CA GLY A 185 31.38 -19.75 9.70
C GLY A 185 30.49 -19.58 8.47
N LEU A 186 29.72 -20.61 8.09
CA LEU A 186 28.70 -20.50 7.05
C LEU A 186 27.46 -19.80 7.60
N LYS A 187 26.85 -18.93 6.79
CA LYS A 187 25.50 -18.40 7.07
C LYS A 187 24.47 -19.50 6.81
N VAL A 188 23.39 -19.57 7.59
CA VAL A 188 22.35 -20.59 7.44
C VAL A 188 20.96 -19.96 7.37
N ALA A 189 20.11 -20.44 6.46
CA ALA A 189 18.75 -19.91 6.30
C ALA A 189 17.70 -21.00 6.07
N VAL A 190 16.46 -20.72 6.47
CA VAL A 190 15.27 -21.48 6.04
C VAL A 190 14.68 -20.80 4.81
N ALA A 191 14.31 -21.59 3.80
CA ALA A 191 13.84 -21.12 2.50
C ALA A 191 12.70 -22.03 2.00
N SER A 192 11.50 -21.82 2.55
CA SER A 192 10.35 -22.73 2.41
C SER A 192 9.17 -22.14 1.64
N SER A 193 8.44 -22.99 0.91
CA SER A 193 7.19 -22.68 0.21
C SER A 193 5.94 -22.68 1.13
N ALA A 194 6.11 -22.67 2.45
CA ALA A 194 5.02 -22.60 3.44
C ALA A 194 4.77 -21.18 3.96
N ASP A 195 3.53 -20.86 4.32
CA ASP A 195 3.14 -19.63 5.05
C ASP A 195 3.97 -19.46 6.35
N ARG A 196 4.32 -18.23 6.73
CA ARG A 196 5.22 -17.95 7.86
C ARG A 196 4.74 -18.54 9.18
N ILE A 197 3.42 -18.56 9.40
CA ILE A 197 2.80 -19.12 10.60
C ILE A 197 3.08 -20.63 10.75
N LYS A 198 3.13 -21.36 9.62
CA LYS A 198 3.53 -22.78 9.58
C LYS A 198 5.03 -22.92 9.77
N VAL A 199 5.83 -22.01 9.20
CA VAL A 199 7.29 -22.02 9.32
C VAL A 199 7.77 -21.84 10.77
N ASP A 200 7.36 -20.77 11.45
CA ASP A 200 7.78 -20.53 12.84
C ASP A 200 7.30 -21.65 13.80
N ALA A 201 6.13 -22.24 13.53
CA ALA A 201 5.58 -23.35 14.31
C ALA A 201 6.35 -24.66 14.09
N ASN A 202 6.64 -25.03 12.84
CA ASN A 202 7.34 -26.27 12.53
C ASN A 202 8.79 -26.26 13.01
N LEU A 203 9.48 -25.11 12.94
CA LEU A 203 10.79 -24.95 13.57
C LEU A 203 10.72 -25.13 15.10
N ALA A 204 9.75 -24.50 15.76
CA ALA A 204 9.54 -24.68 17.20
C ALA A 204 9.20 -26.15 17.56
N ALA A 205 8.40 -26.84 16.75
CA ALA A 205 8.02 -28.24 16.92
C ALA A 205 9.18 -29.22 16.69
N ALA A 206 10.10 -28.87 15.79
CA ALA A 206 11.37 -29.55 15.56
C ALA A 206 12.44 -29.25 16.63
N GLY A 207 12.19 -28.32 17.56
CA GLY A 207 13.17 -27.87 18.56
C GLY A 207 14.25 -26.92 18.00
N LEU A 208 14.10 -26.46 16.75
CA LEU A 208 15.01 -25.55 16.08
C LEU A 208 14.61 -24.10 16.40
N GLN A 209 15.48 -23.38 17.11
CA GLN A 209 15.19 -21.99 17.48
C GLN A 209 15.39 -21.08 16.28
N VAL A 210 14.45 -20.16 16.02
CA VAL A 210 14.53 -19.15 14.94
C VAL A 210 15.87 -18.39 14.94
N SER A 211 16.44 -18.11 16.12
CA SER A 211 17.75 -17.46 16.30
C SER A 211 18.97 -18.28 15.84
N MET A 212 18.78 -19.56 15.48
CA MET A 212 19.80 -20.36 14.80
C MET A 212 19.96 -19.92 13.34
N PHE A 213 18.93 -19.38 12.70
CA PHE A 213 18.99 -18.98 11.30
C PHE A 213 19.36 -17.51 11.15
N ASP A 214 20.24 -17.22 10.17
CA ASP A 214 20.65 -15.87 9.79
C ASP A 214 19.62 -15.21 8.84
N ALA A 215 18.75 -16.02 8.22
CA ALA A 215 17.53 -15.57 7.54
C ALA A 215 16.43 -16.66 7.60
N ILE A 216 15.17 -16.25 7.53
CA ILE A 216 14.02 -17.13 7.29
C ILE A 216 13.19 -16.52 6.17
N VAL A 217 12.87 -17.34 5.17
CA VAL A 217 12.11 -16.99 3.97
C VAL A 217 10.95 -17.97 3.82
N SER A 218 9.74 -17.43 3.66
CA SER A 218 8.44 -18.11 3.66
C SER A 218 7.56 -17.62 2.52
N ALA A 219 6.52 -18.38 2.17
CA ALA A 219 5.68 -18.16 0.98
C ALA A 219 4.98 -16.79 0.93
N ASP A 220 4.63 -16.19 2.06
CA ASP A 220 3.79 -14.96 2.12
C ASP A 220 4.43 -13.74 1.44
N ALA A 221 5.71 -13.83 1.07
CA ALA A 221 6.47 -12.79 0.38
C ALA A 221 6.72 -13.07 -1.12
N PHE A 222 6.14 -14.15 -1.71
CA PHE A 222 6.40 -14.56 -3.09
C PHE A 222 5.14 -15.03 -3.82
N GLU A 223 4.91 -14.46 -5.01
CA GLU A 223 3.86 -14.93 -5.94
C GLU A 223 4.23 -16.26 -6.61
N ASN A 224 5.52 -16.45 -6.91
CA ASN A 224 6.04 -17.66 -7.53
C ASN A 224 6.78 -18.51 -6.48
N LEU A 225 6.19 -19.63 -6.09
CA LEU A 225 6.81 -20.63 -5.22
C LEU A 225 7.66 -21.61 -6.05
N LYS A 226 8.41 -22.49 -5.38
CA LYS A 226 9.19 -23.56 -6.04
C LYS A 226 8.29 -24.33 -7.02
N PRO A 227 8.66 -24.50 -8.32
CA PRO A 227 10.01 -24.50 -8.87
C PRO A 227 10.57 -23.14 -9.33
N ALA A 228 9.93 -22.02 -9.03
CA ALA A 228 10.54 -20.71 -9.26
C ALA A 228 11.72 -20.46 -8.29
N PRO A 229 12.79 -19.78 -8.73
CA PRO A 229 14.01 -19.58 -7.93
C PRO A 229 13.86 -18.53 -6.81
N ASP A 230 12.77 -17.76 -6.82
CA ASP A 230 12.54 -16.51 -6.09
C ASP A 230 12.84 -16.61 -4.59
N ILE A 231 12.34 -17.67 -3.93
CA ILE A 231 12.56 -17.95 -2.50
C ILE A 231 14.06 -18.10 -2.18
N PHE A 232 14.83 -18.80 -3.01
CA PHE A 232 16.26 -18.97 -2.80
C PHE A 232 17.05 -17.71 -3.16
N LEU A 233 16.68 -17.00 -4.23
CA LEU A 233 17.29 -15.73 -4.60
C LEU A 233 17.10 -14.69 -3.48
N ALA A 234 15.93 -14.66 -2.84
CA ALA A 234 15.67 -13.82 -1.68
C ALA A 234 16.50 -14.24 -0.46
N ALA A 235 16.60 -15.54 -0.15
CA ALA A 235 17.44 -16.03 0.94
C ALA A 235 18.93 -15.66 0.71
N SER A 236 19.47 -15.87 -0.49
CA SER A 236 20.83 -15.43 -0.89
C SER A 236 21.03 -13.92 -0.74
N LYS A 237 20.04 -13.11 -1.14
CA LYS A 237 20.05 -11.65 -1.03
C LYS A 237 19.99 -11.16 0.42
N ILE A 238 19.14 -11.74 1.26
CA ILE A 238 19.03 -11.40 2.69
C ILE A 238 20.31 -11.81 3.43
N LEU A 239 20.87 -12.97 3.08
CA LEU A 239 22.14 -13.42 3.62
C LEU A 239 23.34 -12.60 3.13
N ASP A 240 23.25 -11.77 2.09
CA ASP A 240 24.40 -11.11 1.44
C ASP A 240 25.50 -12.15 1.09
N VAL A 241 25.12 -13.14 0.28
CA VAL A 241 26.00 -14.19 -0.27
C VAL A 241 25.61 -14.46 -1.73
N PRO A 242 26.54 -14.44 -2.71
CA PRO A 242 26.24 -14.74 -4.11
C PRO A 242 25.64 -16.14 -4.26
N THR A 243 24.70 -16.31 -5.21
CA THR A 243 24.02 -17.61 -5.45
C THR A 243 24.99 -18.75 -5.73
N SER A 244 26.07 -18.47 -6.46
CA SER A 244 27.15 -19.42 -6.73
C SER A 244 27.91 -19.88 -5.48
N GLU A 245 27.85 -19.16 -4.37
CA GLU A 245 28.42 -19.54 -3.07
C GLU A 245 27.40 -20.17 -2.09
N CYS A 246 26.16 -20.38 -2.55
CA CYS A 246 25.11 -21.06 -1.80
C CYS A 246 25.06 -22.56 -2.12
N VAL A 247 24.70 -23.34 -1.10
CA VAL A 247 24.26 -24.74 -1.22
C VAL A 247 22.84 -24.85 -0.67
N VAL A 248 21.91 -25.37 -1.47
CA VAL A 248 20.54 -25.71 -1.07
C VAL A 248 20.49 -27.15 -0.56
N ILE A 249 19.65 -27.43 0.44
CA ILE A 249 19.26 -28.77 0.87
C ILE A 249 17.75 -28.89 0.75
N GLU A 250 17.28 -29.88 -0.02
CA GLU A 250 15.90 -30.03 -0.50
C GLU A 250 15.48 -31.51 -0.58
N ASP A 251 14.22 -31.82 -0.37
CA ASP A 251 13.60 -33.15 -0.50
C ASP A 251 12.72 -33.32 -1.77
N ALA A 252 12.24 -32.21 -2.33
CA ALA A 252 11.23 -32.18 -3.38
C ALA A 252 11.80 -31.78 -4.77
N LEU A 253 11.30 -32.44 -5.83
CA LEU A 253 11.69 -32.23 -7.22
C LEU A 253 11.60 -30.74 -7.64
N ALA A 254 10.52 -30.07 -7.24
CA ALA A 254 10.29 -28.66 -7.55
C ALA A 254 11.36 -27.76 -6.92
N GLY A 255 11.81 -28.04 -5.70
CA GLY A 255 12.86 -27.25 -5.07
C GLY A 255 14.25 -27.49 -5.65
N VAL A 256 14.57 -28.72 -6.07
CA VAL A 256 15.81 -28.99 -6.80
C VAL A 256 15.83 -28.22 -8.13
N GLN A 257 14.68 -28.14 -8.82
CA GLN A 257 14.50 -27.28 -10.01
C GLN A 257 14.67 -25.79 -9.68
N ALA A 258 14.09 -25.29 -8.58
CA ALA A 258 14.27 -23.91 -8.13
C ALA A 258 15.72 -23.57 -7.76
N ALA A 259 16.45 -24.47 -7.09
CA ALA A 259 17.86 -24.29 -6.76
C ALA A 259 18.72 -24.20 -8.03
N LYS A 260 18.45 -25.07 -9.01
CA LYS A 260 19.09 -25.08 -10.33
C LYS A 260 18.79 -23.80 -11.13
N ALA A 261 17.53 -23.33 -11.10
CA ALA A 261 17.12 -22.05 -11.70
C ALA A 261 17.77 -20.84 -11.01
N ALA A 262 17.99 -20.90 -9.69
CA ALA A 262 18.72 -19.90 -8.91
C ALA A 262 20.25 -19.94 -9.11
N GLN A 263 20.77 -20.87 -9.92
CA GLN A 263 22.19 -21.15 -10.13
C GLN A 263 22.95 -21.52 -8.84
N MET A 264 22.26 -22.22 -7.93
CA MET A 264 22.83 -22.74 -6.69
C MET A 264 23.17 -24.23 -6.82
N ARG A 265 24.12 -24.70 -6.00
CA ARG A 265 24.34 -26.15 -5.80
C ARG A 265 23.23 -26.72 -4.94
N CYS A 266 22.83 -27.97 -5.15
CA CYS A 266 21.74 -28.60 -4.42
C CYS A 266 22.13 -30.00 -3.93
N ILE A 267 21.98 -30.26 -2.64
CA ILE A 267 22.08 -31.60 -2.05
C ILE A 267 20.65 -32.07 -1.79
N ALA A 268 20.15 -33.00 -2.59
CA ALA A 268 18.81 -33.55 -2.42
C ALA A 268 18.79 -34.63 -1.32
N VAL A 269 17.68 -34.77 -0.60
CA VAL A 269 17.43 -35.83 0.38
C VAL A 269 16.24 -36.71 -0.01
N THR A 270 16.36 -38.03 0.12
CA THR A 270 15.30 -39.00 -0.25
C THR A 270 14.29 -39.24 0.88
N THR A 271 13.94 -38.19 1.63
CA THR A 271 12.97 -38.25 2.74
C THR A 271 11.52 -38.30 2.23
N THR A 272 11.23 -37.57 1.16
CA THR A 272 9.88 -37.43 0.58
C THR A 272 9.76 -38.09 -0.80
N LEU A 273 10.82 -38.03 -1.62
CA LEU A 273 10.86 -38.61 -2.98
C LEU A 273 11.98 -39.64 -3.12
N SER A 274 11.84 -40.56 -4.09
CA SER A 274 12.88 -41.55 -4.39
C SER A 274 14.09 -40.91 -5.10
N GLU A 275 15.25 -41.55 -4.97
CA GLU A 275 16.47 -41.16 -5.68
C GLU A 275 16.28 -41.13 -7.20
N GLU A 276 15.49 -42.05 -7.76
CA GLU A 276 15.14 -42.09 -9.19
C GLU A 276 14.41 -40.80 -9.63
N ILE A 277 13.38 -40.37 -8.89
CA ILE A 277 12.63 -39.15 -9.19
C ILE A 277 13.51 -37.90 -9.01
N LEU A 278 14.32 -37.85 -7.95
CA LEU A 278 15.17 -36.68 -7.68
C LEU A 278 16.30 -36.50 -8.70
N ASN A 279 16.79 -37.58 -9.31
CA ASN A 279 17.79 -37.52 -10.37
C ASN A 279 17.32 -36.77 -11.63
N ASP A 280 16.02 -36.75 -11.96
CA ASP A 280 15.48 -36.03 -13.12
C ASP A 280 15.75 -34.51 -13.06
N ALA A 281 15.77 -33.92 -11.86
CA ALA A 281 16.15 -32.52 -11.69
C ALA A 281 17.68 -32.28 -11.73
N SER A 282 18.49 -33.33 -11.69
CA SER A 282 19.96 -33.30 -11.64
C SER A 282 20.54 -32.46 -10.48
N PRO A 283 20.28 -32.86 -9.21
CA PRO A 283 20.93 -32.26 -8.04
C PRO A 283 22.46 -32.48 -8.08
N SER A 284 23.20 -31.67 -7.32
CA SER A 284 24.66 -31.77 -7.21
C SER A 284 25.10 -33.00 -6.40
N LEU A 285 24.27 -33.43 -5.44
CA LEU A 285 24.41 -34.66 -4.65
C LEU A 285 23.03 -35.18 -4.26
N ILE A 286 22.93 -36.48 -3.94
CA ILE A 286 21.78 -37.08 -3.25
C ILE A 286 22.28 -37.75 -1.97
N ARG A 287 21.55 -37.59 -0.86
CA ARG A 287 21.74 -38.32 0.41
C ARG A 287 20.38 -38.88 0.85
N LYS A 288 20.38 -39.81 1.79
CA LYS A 288 19.12 -40.45 2.24
C LYS A 288 18.26 -39.50 3.07
N ASP A 289 18.89 -38.81 4.02
CA ASP A 289 18.29 -37.87 4.94
C ASP A 289 19.32 -36.79 5.34
N ILE A 290 18.87 -35.74 6.02
CA ILE A 290 19.73 -34.63 6.47
C ILE A 290 20.85 -35.08 7.42
N GLY A 291 20.63 -36.13 8.21
CA GLY A 291 21.63 -36.74 9.08
C GLY A 291 22.71 -37.54 8.33
N ASN A 292 22.57 -37.73 7.01
CA ASN A 292 23.58 -38.30 6.13
C ASN A 292 24.33 -37.25 5.29
N ILE A 293 24.05 -35.96 5.48
CA ILE A 293 24.84 -34.86 4.88
C ILE A 293 25.98 -34.48 5.83
N SER A 294 27.21 -34.51 5.31
CA SER A 294 28.40 -34.06 6.04
C SER A 294 28.81 -32.63 5.67
N LEU A 295 29.65 -32.00 6.50
CA LEU A 295 30.32 -30.74 6.11
C LEU A 295 31.20 -30.88 4.87
N ASP A 296 31.68 -32.08 4.52
CA ASP A 296 32.49 -32.30 3.32
C ASP A 296 31.63 -32.32 2.04
N ASP A 297 30.43 -32.91 2.13
CA ASP A 297 29.43 -32.86 1.06
C ASP A 297 29.04 -31.42 0.74
N ILE A 298 28.85 -30.59 1.77
CA ILE A 298 28.56 -29.16 1.62
C ILE A 298 29.76 -28.42 1.03
N LEU A 299 30.95 -28.52 1.65
CA LEU A 299 32.10 -27.66 1.33
C LEU A 299 32.88 -28.06 0.08
N ASN A 300 32.91 -29.35 -0.25
CA ASN A 300 33.79 -29.92 -1.28
C ASN A 300 33.04 -30.80 -2.30
N GLY A 301 31.75 -31.08 -2.11
CA GLY A 301 30.96 -31.97 -2.96
C GLY A 301 31.10 -33.45 -2.65
N GLY A 302 31.81 -33.80 -1.57
CA GLY A 302 32.04 -35.16 -1.11
C GLY A 302 32.89 -36.01 -2.08
N SER A 303 33.40 -37.14 -1.58
CA SER A 303 34.06 -38.14 -2.43
C SER A 303 33.01 -38.97 -3.17
N GLY A 304 32.79 -38.69 -4.46
CA GLY A 304 31.86 -39.45 -5.30
C GLY A 304 32.20 -40.95 -5.36
N GLY A 305 31.45 -41.78 -4.63
CA GLY A 305 31.84 -43.17 -4.42
C GLY A 305 30.93 -44.03 -3.54
N TYR A 306 29.63 -44.12 -3.85
CA TYR A 306 28.78 -45.23 -3.38
C TYR A 306 28.21 -45.99 -4.58
N ASN A 307 28.89 -47.07 -4.98
CA ASN A 307 28.26 -48.12 -5.77
C ASN A 307 27.57 -49.09 -4.81
N GLU A 308 26.30 -49.41 -5.06
CA GLU A 308 25.76 -50.65 -4.52
C GLU A 308 26.54 -51.85 -5.09
N LYS A 309 27.07 -52.70 -4.20
CA LYS A 309 27.35 -54.09 -4.54
C LYS A 309 26.83 -55.00 -3.43
N MET A 310 25.93 -55.88 -3.84
CA MET A 310 25.41 -56.95 -3.01
C MET A 310 26.53 -57.73 -2.31
N GLN A 311 26.38 -57.95 -1.01
CA GLN A 311 26.69 -59.25 -0.43
C GLN A 311 25.43 -59.79 0.25
N GLY A 312 25.11 -61.04 -0.05
CA GLY A 312 23.98 -61.76 0.54
C GLY A 312 24.21 -62.10 2.02
N PRO A 313 23.21 -62.69 2.69
CA PRO A 313 23.20 -62.79 4.14
C PRO A 313 24.24 -63.77 4.69
N GLN A 314 24.95 -63.34 5.74
CA GLN A 314 25.45 -64.26 6.76
C GLN A 314 24.81 -63.93 8.11
N VAL A 315 23.98 -64.85 8.58
CA VAL A 315 23.40 -64.86 9.92
C VAL A 315 24.48 -65.31 10.92
N LEU A 316 24.72 -64.55 11.99
CA LEU A 316 25.25 -65.12 13.24
C LEU A 316 24.95 -64.27 14.49
N HIS A 317 24.10 -64.84 15.34
CA HIS A 317 23.77 -64.56 16.73
C HIS A 317 24.48 -63.45 17.54
N THR A 318 23.66 -62.48 17.98
CA THR A 318 23.39 -62.14 19.40
C THR A 318 24.40 -62.54 20.49
N SER A 319 25.10 -61.55 21.05
CA SER A 319 25.15 -61.25 22.50
C SER A 319 25.88 -59.90 22.68
N ALA A 320 25.48 -58.89 23.47
CA ALA A 320 24.69 -58.71 24.69
C ALA A 320 25.57 -58.28 25.89
N GLN A 321 25.01 -57.35 26.68
CA GLN A 321 25.41 -56.91 28.05
C GLN A 321 26.55 -55.90 28.29
N THR A 322 26.20 -54.90 29.11
CA THR A 322 26.99 -54.19 30.16
C THR A 322 28.21 -53.32 29.76
N SER A 323 28.52 -52.18 30.41
CA SER A 323 27.77 -51.30 31.33
C SER A 323 28.64 -50.10 31.79
N VAL A 324 28.01 -48.97 32.14
CA VAL A 324 28.33 -48.14 33.33
C VAL A 324 29.73 -47.45 33.44
N ALA A 325 29.73 -46.15 33.11
CA ALA A 325 29.99 -45.01 34.02
C ALA A 325 31.40 -44.42 34.34
N MET A 326 31.38 -43.07 34.43
CA MET A 326 31.95 -42.19 35.49
C MET A 326 33.43 -41.74 35.51
N LEU A 327 33.58 -40.43 35.83
CA LEU A 327 34.70 -39.72 36.52
C LEU A 327 36.02 -39.56 35.73
N GLU A 328 36.57 -38.34 35.59
CA GLU A 328 37.44 -37.57 36.53
C GLU A 328 38.81 -38.25 36.79
N GLU A 329 39.96 -37.56 36.93
CA GLU A 329 40.25 -36.16 37.25
C GLU A 329 41.73 -35.81 36.87
N ARG A 330 42.14 -34.51 36.88
CA ARG A 330 43.54 -34.01 37.12
C ARG A 330 44.66 -34.36 36.09
N THR A 331 45.85 -33.74 36.01
CA THR A 331 46.42 -32.49 36.62
C THR A 331 47.55 -31.91 35.76
N GLU A 332 47.57 -30.56 35.64
CA GLU A 332 48.69 -29.62 35.84
C GLU A 332 50.18 -29.85 35.43
N ASN A 333 50.78 -28.73 34.96
CA ASN A 333 52.20 -28.30 35.01
C ASN A 333 53.27 -29.07 34.18
N GLY A 334 54.23 -28.41 33.50
CA GLY A 334 54.42 -26.97 33.21
C GLY A 334 55.87 -26.58 32.87
N SER A 335 56.09 -25.35 32.35
CA SER A 335 57.40 -24.65 32.24
C SER A 335 58.40 -25.16 31.16
N ILE A 336 59.42 -24.43 30.63
CA ILE A 336 59.76 -22.98 30.66
C ILE A 336 60.79 -22.59 29.55
N LEU A 337 60.64 -21.40 28.92
CA LEU A 337 61.67 -20.60 28.15
C LEU A 337 62.36 -21.31 26.93
N ASN A 338 63.12 -20.71 26.00
CA ASN A 338 63.67 -19.35 25.69
C ASN A 338 64.11 -19.34 24.18
N GLN A 339 64.43 -18.27 23.41
CA GLN A 339 64.20 -16.81 23.43
C GLN A 339 64.65 -16.18 22.06
N VAL A 340 63.93 -15.17 21.54
CA VAL A 340 64.43 -14.08 20.62
C VAL A 340 64.93 -14.49 19.20
N ALA A 341 64.71 -13.75 18.11
CA ALA A 341 64.25 -12.35 17.89
C ALA A 341 62.94 -12.30 17.02
N THR A 342 62.48 -11.24 16.33
CA THR A 342 63.04 -9.91 15.96
C THR A 342 61.91 -8.86 15.76
N ASN A 343 62.29 -7.61 15.47
CA ASN A 343 61.42 -6.47 15.16
C ASN A 343 60.96 -6.46 13.66
N ASP A 344 59.98 -5.67 13.18
CA ASP A 344 59.55 -4.34 13.68
C ASP A 344 58.04 -4.01 13.54
N ASN A 345 57.66 -2.83 14.06
CA ASN A 345 56.32 -2.39 14.45
C ASN A 345 55.43 -1.82 13.33
N VAL A 346 54.13 -2.15 13.36
CA VAL A 346 53.03 -1.17 13.22
C VAL A 346 51.93 -1.50 14.24
N SER A 347 51.32 -0.47 14.83
CA SER A 347 50.40 -0.57 15.98
C SER A 347 49.00 -1.12 15.66
N SER A 348 48.48 -1.98 16.53
CA SER A 348 47.11 -2.50 16.49
C SER A 348 46.04 -1.44 16.79
N ILE A 349 44.93 -1.43 16.04
CA ILE A 349 43.62 -1.09 16.61
C ILE A 349 43.08 -2.39 17.21
N LYS A 350 42.96 -2.46 18.54
CA LYS A 350 42.37 -3.62 19.23
C LYS A 350 40.87 -3.66 18.96
N GLY A 351 40.36 -4.81 18.52
CA GLY A 351 38.92 -5.09 18.58
C GLY A 351 38.44 -5.11 20.04
N LEU A 352 37.19 -4.70 20.28
CA LEU A 352 36.59 -4.76 21.62
C LEU A 352 36.31 -6.22 21.99
N GLN A 353 37.20 -6.84 22.77
CA GLN A 353 36.85 -8.02 23.58
C GLN A 353 35.92 -7.60 24.73
N GLY A 354 34.65 -7.40 24.42
CA GLY A 354 33.59 -7.27 25.41
C GLY A 354 33.24 -8.61 26.04
N SER A 355 32.82 -8.59 27.31
CA SER A 355 32.25 -9.78 27.96
C SER A 355 30.91 -10.19 27.31
N ARG A 356 30.35 -11.36 27.65
CA ARG A 356 28.97 -11.70 27.25
C ARG A 356 27.95 -10.62 27.65
N ARG A 357 28.18 -9.90 28.75
CA ARG A 357 27.33 -8.76 29.18
C ARG A 357 27.46 -7.55 28.26
N ASP A 358 28.65 -7.32 27.73
CA ASP A 358 28.92 -6.23 26.78
C ASP A 358 28.43 -6.59 25.37
N ILE A 359 28.55 -7.85 24.94
CA ILE A 359 27.96 -8.33 23.68
C ILE A 359 26.43 -8.21 23.73
N VAL A 360 25.79 -8.57 24.85
CA VAL A 360 24.34 -8.35 25.03
C VAL A 360 24.00 -6.86 25.08
N ARG A 361 24.82 -6.00 25.72
CA ARG A 361 24.61 -4.54 25.74
C ARG A 361 24.80 -3.87 24.38
N TYR A 362 25.86 -4.18 23.65
CA TYR A 362 26.15 -3.58 22.35
C TYR A 362 25.32 -4.22 21.23
N GLY A 363 24.90 -5.48 21.37
CA GLY A 363 23.91 -6.13 20.51
C GLY A 363 22.51 -5.56 20.72
N SER A 364 22.05 -5.40 21.97
CA SER A 364 20.76 -4.75 22.24
C SER A 364 20.79 -3.25 21.94
N LEU A 365 21.93 -2.56 22.11
CA LEU A 365 22.13 -1.20 21.61
C LEU A 365 22.14 -1.17 20.08
N GLY A 366 22.70 -2.18 19.41
CA GLY A 366 22.67 -2.31 17.95
C GLY A 366 21.25 -2.49 17.42
N VAL A 367 20.47 -3.41 18.01
CA VAL A 367 19.04 -3.55 17.71
C VAL A 367 18.27 -2.28 18.06
N ALA A 368 18.51 -1.66 19.23
CA ALA A 368 17.87 -0.41 19.60
C ALA A 368 18.25 0.76 18.68
N LEU A 369 19.47 0.80 18.14
CA LEU A 369 19.91 1.79 17.14
C LEU A 369 19.32 1.51 15.77
N SER A 370 19.18 0.25 15.35
CA SER A 370 18.50 -0.11 14.10
C SER A 370 16.99 0.15 14.18
N CYS A 371 16.35 -0.17 15.31
CA CYS A 371 14.97 0.19 15.59
C CYS A 371 14.81 1.71 15.67
N LEU A 372 15.69 2.44 16.39
CA LEU A 372 15.64 3.91 16.44
C LEU A 372 15.89 4.53 15.06
N TYR A 373 16.79 3.97 14.26
CA TYR A 373 17.00 4.41 12.88
C TYR A 373 15.73 4.19 12.06
N PHE A 374 15.14 2.99 12.11
CA PHE A 374 13.89 2.66 11.42
C PHE A 374 12.71 3.54 11.89
N THR A 375 12.55 3.79 13.20
CA THR A 375 11.47 4.64 13.72
C THR A 375 11.70 6.13 13.45
N VAL A 376 12.95 6.57 13.28
CA VAL A 376 13.28 7.94 12.84
C VAL A 376 13.09 8.12 11.34
N THR A 377 13.52 7.16 10.50
CA THR A 377 13.32 7.25 9.04
C THR A 377 11.87 7.05 8.62
N ASN A 378 11.11 6.25 9.38
CA ASN A 378 9.68 5.99 9.13
C ASN A 378 8.75 6.67 10.16
N TRP A 379 9.21 7.71 10.87
CA TRP A 379 8.42 8.38 11.91
C TRP A 379 7.04 8.81 11.41
N LYS A 380 6.96 9.37 10.20
CA LYS A 380 5.69 9.70 9.55
C LYS A 380 4.78 8.49 9.47
N ALA A 381 5.21 7.40 8.83
CA ALA A 381 4.42 6.17 8.71
C ALA A 381 3.92 5.62 10.07
N MET A 382 4.74 5.77 11.13
CA MET A 382 4.37 5.35 12.48
C MET A 382 3.30 6.22 13.15
N GLN A 383 3.15 7.50 12.77
CA GLN A 383 2.17 8.39 13.40
C GLN A 383 0.71 8.07 13.03
N TYR A 384 0.50 7.19 12.04
CA TYR A 384 -0.83 6.71 11.63
C TYR A 384 -1.24 5.40 12.32
N ALA A 385 -0.25 4.60 12.72
CA ALA A 385 -0.47 3.31 13.35
C ALA A 385 -0.94 3.51 14.80
N SER A 386 -2.26 3.43 15.06
CA SER A 386 -2.78 3.48 16.43
C SER A 386 -2.13 2.39 17.29
N PRO A 387 -1.45 2.74 18.40
CA PRO A 387 -0.89 1.73 19.31
C PRO A 387 -1.97 0.82 19.89
N LYS A 388 -3.18 1.35 20.08
CA LYS A 388 -4.37 0.59 20.49
C LYS A 388 -4.91 -0.26 19.36
N GLY A 389 -4.85 0.19 18.10
CA GLY A 389 -5.22 -0.61 16.93
C GLY A 389 -4.28 -1.81 16.73
N VAL A 390 -2.96 -1.59 16.87
CA VAL A 390 -1.96 -2.66 16.87
C VAL A 390 -2.18 -3.63 18.04
N TRP A 391 -2.45 -3.11 19.25
CA TRP A 391 -2.80 -3.96 20.40
C TRP A 391 -4.08 -4.78 20.16
N ASN A 392 -5.12 -4.18 19.59
CA ASN A 392 -6.36 -4.87 19.22
C ASN A 392 -6.11 -5.95 18.15
N LYS A 393 -5.22 -5.72 17.18
CA LYS A 393 -4.86 -6.70 16.14
C LYS A 393 -4.04 -7.87 16.68
N LEU A 394 -3.27 -7.66 17.76
CA LEU A 394 -2.42 -8.69 18.38
C LEU A 394 -3.11 -9.45 19.54
N PHE A 395 -4.01 -8.79 20.27
CA PHE A 395 -4.56 -9.29 21.54
C PHE A 395 -6.06 -9.01 21.74
N GLY A 396 -6.75 -8.45 20.74
CA GLY A 396 -8.19 -8.23 20.76
C GLY A 396 -8.96 -9.53 20.54
N VAL A 397 -10.22 -9.54 20.99
CA VAL A 397 -11.19 -10.59 20.60
C VAL A 397 -11.79 -10.18 19.25
N ASP A 398 -11.90 -11.13 18.32
CA ASP A 398 -12.41 -10.91 16.96
C ASP A 398 -13.70 -10.06 16.94
N SER A 399 -13.76 -9.11 16.02
CA SER A 399 -15.01 -8.41 15.71
C SER A 399 -16.01 -9.42 15.14
N PRO A 400 -17.27 -9.42 15.62
CA PRO A 400 -18.25 -10.44 15.23
C PRO A 400 -18.47 -10.49 13.71
N SER A 401 -18.31 -11.68 13.14
CA SER A 401 -18.59 -11.95 11.73
C SER A 401 -20.10 -11.96 11.48
N PHE A 402 -20.57 -11.06 10.61
CA PHE A 402 -21.99 -10.91 10.29
C PHE A 402 -22.30 -11.43 8.88
N GLU A 403 -22.34 -12.76 8.72
CA GLU A 403 -22.58 -13.49 7.46
C GLU A 403 -23.59 -12.82 6.51
N GLN A 404 -23.26 -12.73 5.22
CA GLN A 404 -24.17 -12.29 4.17
C GLN A 404 -24.75 -13.49 3.40
N ASN A 405 -25.65 -14.23 4.06
CA ASN A 405 -26.36 -15.35 3.44
C ASN A 405 -27.53 -14.84 2.56
N GLU A 406 -27.25 -14.57 1.28
CA GLU A 406 -28.24 -14.04 0.32
C GLU A 406 -29.17 -15.12 -0.26
N SER A 407 -30.27 -15.45 0.44
CA SER A 407 -31.48 -15.98 -0.22
C SER A 407 -32.77 -15.82 0.61
N ILE A 408 -33.91 -15.72 -0.08
CA ILE A 408 -35.28 -15.76 0.48
C ILE A 408 -35.68 -14.59 1.41
N GLY A 409 -36.08 -13.47 0.80
CA GLY A 409 -37.38 -12.78 1.03
C GLY A 409 -37.78 -12.18 2.39
N ASN A 410 -37.19 -12.56 3.52
CA ASN A 410 -37.62 -12.14 4.87
C ASN A 410 -36.47 -11.73 5.80
N LEU A 411 -35.23 -11.75 5.30
CA LEU A 411 -34.00 -11.68 6.08
C LEU A 411 -33.77 -10.36 6.84
N LYS A 412 -34.20 -9.19 6.33
CA LYS A 412 -33.88 -7.90 6.99
C LYS A 412 -34.36 -7.86 8.44
N SER A 413 -35.61 -8.26 8.69
CA SER A 413 -36.15 -8.29 10.06
C SER A 413 -35.47 -9.33 10.96
N SER A 414 -34.71 -10.28 10.40
CA SER A 414 -33.93 -11.26 11.15
C SER A 414 -32.56 -10.69 11.55
N ARG A 415 -31.81 -10.13 10.59
CA ARG A 415 -30.50 -9.51 10.83
C ARG A 415 -30.59 -8.32 11.80
N VAL A 416 -31.59 -7.46 11.65
CA VAL A 416 -31.86 -6.37 12.61
C VAL A 416 -32.18 -6.90 14.01
N LYS A 417 -32.92 -8.02 14.16
CA LYS A 417 -33.15 -8.65 15.48
C LYS A 417 -31.89 -9.26 16.09
N GLN A 418 -31.00 -9.83 15.27
CA GLN A 418 -29.69 -10.30 15.73
C GLN A 418 -28.85 -9.14 16.27
N PHE A 419 -28.82 -8.01 15.57
CA PHE A 419 -28.16 -6.79 16.04
C PHE A 419 -28.81 -6.20 17.31
N VAL A 420 -30.15 -6.18 17.42
CA VAL A 420 -30.84 -5.76 18.66
C VAL A 420 -30.44 -6.63 19.85
N LYS A 421 -30.28 -7.95 19.66
CA LYS A 421 -29.75 -8.85 20.69
C LYS A 421 -28.29 -8.55 21.02
N TYR A 422 -27.43 -8.39 20.01
CA TYR A 422 -26.01 -8.04 20.18
C TYR A 422 -25.82 -6.76 21.00
N ILE A 423 -26.60 -5.71 20.72
CA ILE A 423 -26.60 -4.46 21.49
C ILE A 423 -27.07 -4.71 22.94
N SER A 424 -28.05 -5.60 23.15
CA SER A 424 -28.44 -6.04 24.51
C SER A 424 -27.32 -6.77 25.26
N ASP A 425 -26.58 -7.63 24.56
CA ASP A 425 -25.48 -8.42 25.10
C ASP A 425 -24.21 -7.56 25.32
N ILE A 426 -24.10 -6.39 24.67
CA ILE A 426 -23.14 -5.34 25.00
C ILE A 426 -23.59 -4.57 26.24
N GLU A 427 -24.80 -4.02 26.24
CA GLU A 427 -25.30 -3.12 27.28
C GLU A 427 -25.38 -3.77 28.68
N THR A 428 -25.55 -5.09 28.73
CA THR A 428 -25.55 -5.89 29.97
C THR A 428 -24.15 -6.28 30.48
N LYS A 429 -23.09 -6.13 29.67
CA LYS A 429 -21.70 -6.35 30.12
C LYS A 429 -21.15 -5.10 30.81
N GLY A 430 -20.44 -5.29 31.92
CA GLY A 430 -19.90 -4.17 32.71
C GLY A 430 -18.76 -3.40 32.05
N ASN A 431 -18.02 -4.02 31.12
CA ASN A 431 -16.80 -3.48 30.51
C ASN A 431 -17.03 -3.13 29.04
N VAL A 432 -17.87 -2.12 28.77
CA VAL A 432 -18.04 -1.57 27.41
C VAL A 432 -17.18 -0.32 27.25
N THR A 433 -16.47 -0.21 26.11
CA THR A 433 -15.73 1.00 25.74
C THR A 433 -16.66 2.21 25.69
N ILE A 434 -16.41 3.20 26.54
CA ILE A 434 -16.98 4.55 26.37
C ILE A 434 -16.11 5.29 25.34
N VAL A 435 -16.74 5.93 24.37
CA VAL A 435 -16.06 6.82 23.43
C VAL A 435 -15.65 8.09 24.17
N PRO A 436 -14.36 8.51 24.10
CA PRO A 436 -13.90 9.72 24.78
C PRO A 436 -14.50 10.97 24.15
N GLU A 437 -14.51 12.06 24.92
CA GLU A 437 -15.10 13.33 24.49
C GLU A 437 -14.20 14.02 23.45
N PHE A 438 -14.78 14.67 22.44
CA PHE A 438 -13.98 15.38 21.43
C PHE A 438 -13.05 16.40 22.08
N PRO A 439 -11.74 16.43 21.74
CA PRO A 439 -10.81 17.37 22.34
C PRO A 439 -11.28 18.81 22.12
N GLY A 440 -11.52 19.56 23.21
CA GLY A 440 -12.20 20.86 23.21
C GLY A 440 -11.43 22.05 22.58
N LYS A 441 -10.53 21.76 21.64
CA LYS A 441 -9.77 22.70 20.80
C LYS A 441 -9.77 22.34 19.31
N LEU A 442 -10.35 21.20 18.91
CA LEU A 442 -10.45 20.86 17.49
C LEU A 442 -11.41 21.83 16.81
N ASP A 443 -11.07 22.22 15.58
CA ASP A 443 -11.93 23.02 14.73
C ASP A 443 -13.04 22.17 14.10
N TRP A 444 -14.18 22.80 13.82
CA TRP A 444 -15.37 22.15 13.27
C TRP A 444 -15.88 22.90 12.03
N LEU A 445 -16.44 22.13 11.10
CA LEU A 445 -17.14 22.60 9.90
C LEU A 445 -18.58 22.10 9.94
N ASN A 446 -19.49 22.79 9.25
CA ASN A 446 -20.93 22.53 9.20
C ASN A 446 -21.67 22.65 10.55
N THR A 447 -21.00 22.88 11.69
CA THR A 447 -21.62 23.05 13.02
C THR A 447 -20.68 23.76 14.02
N SER A 448 -21.17 24.02 15.24
CA SER A 448 -20.34 24.41 16.40
C SER A 448 -19.81 23.16 17.13
N PRO A 449 -18.69 23.23 17.89
CA PRO A 449 -18.10 22.07 18.56
C PRO A 449 -19.09 21.24 19.41
N LEU A 450 -19.29 19.99 19.01
CA LEU A 450 -20.23 19.05 19.61
C LEU A 450 -19.59 18.24 20.75
N GLN A 451 -20.41 17.80 21.70
CA GLN A 451 -20.00 16.95 22.82
C GLN A 451 -20.92 15.74 22.98
N PHE A 452 -20.36 14.55 23.15
CA PHE A 452 -21.07 13.30 23.44
C PHE A 452 -21.97 13.40 24.67
N GLN A 453 -21.49 14.03 25.74
CA GLN A 453 -22.25 14.10 27.00
C GLN A 453 -23.29 15.25 27.04
N ARG A 454 -23.37 16.09 26.00
CA ARG A 454 -24.24 17.28 25.95
C ARG A 454 -25.16 17.34 24.72
N ASP A 455 -24.59 17.26 23.52
CA ASP A 455 -25.26 17.59 22.25
C ASP A 455 -25.65 16.33 21.45
N LEU A 456 -24.79 15.31 21.48
CA LEU A 456 -25.05 14.01 20.88
C LEU A 456 -25.75 13.04 21.87
N LYS A 457 -25.89 13.45 23.13
CA LYS A 457 -26.57 12.66 24.16
C LYS A 457 -28.01 12.35 23.76
N GLY A 458 -28.40 11.08 23.84
CA GLY A 458 -29.69 10.61 23.34
C GLY A 458 -29.71 10.25 21.85
N LYS A 459 -28.57 10.25 21.13
CA LYS A 459 -28.52 9.91 19.70
C LYS A 459 -27.71 8.64 19.43
N VAL A 460 -28.08 7.94 18.36
CA VAL A 460 -27.15 7.02 17.70
C VAL A 460 -26.23 7.86 16.82
N VAL A 461 -24.93 7.76 17.02
CA VAL A 461 -23.93 8.53 16.24
C VAL A 461 -23.13 7.57 15.37
N LEU A 462 -23.02 7.87 14.08
CA LEU A 462 -22.05 7.26 13.19
C LEU A 462 -20.83 8.19 13.09
N LEU A 463 -19.71 7.79 13.67
CA LEU A 463 -18.42 8.42 13.38
C LEU A 463 -17.87 7.81 12.09
N ASP A 464 -17.43 8.66 11.16
CA ASP A 464 -16.66 8.26 9.99
C ASP A 464 -15.23 8.78 10.10
N PHE A 465 -14.24 7.88 10.18
CA PHE A 465 -12.82 8.22 10.21
C PHE A 465 -12.29 8.25 8.79
N TRP A 466 -12.21 9.46 8.22
CA TRP A 466 -11.97 9.70 6.80
C TRP A 466 -10.83 10.70 6.57
N THR A 467 -10.33 10.77 5.34
CA THR A 467 -9.39 11.78 4.85
C THR A 467 -9.70 12.05 3.38
N TYR A 468 -9.63 13.30 2.91
CA TYR A 468 -10.18 13.65 1.59
C TYR A 468 -9.27 13.32 0.40
N CYS A 469 -8.03 12.93 0.63
CA CYS A 469 -7.14 12.42 -0.42
C CYS A 469 -7.57 11.04 -0.95
N CYS A 470 -8.14 10.22 -0.07
CA CYS A 470 -8.29 8.78 -0.27
C CYS A 470 -9.58 8.41 -1.02
N ILE A 471 -9.43 7.70 -2.14
CA ILE A 471 -10.54 7.28 -3.00
C ILE A 471 -11.53 6.35 -2.27
N ASN A 472 -11.04 5.50 -1.36
CA ASN A 472 -11.88 4.64 -0.52
C ASN A 472 -12.79 5.45 0.43
N CYS A 473 -12.38 6.66 0.84
CA CYS A 473 -13.22 7.60 1.59
C CYS A 473 -14.23 8.32 0.69
N MET A 474 -13.84 8.72 -0.51
CA MET A 474 -14.76 9.35 -1.47
C MET A 474 -15.92 8.39 -1.83
N HIS A 475 -15.60 7.10 -2.07
CA HIS A 475 -16.58 6.06 -2.41
C HIS A 475 -17.68 5.81 -1.38
N VAL A 476 -17.50 6.20 -0.11
CA VAL A 476 -18.51 5.98 0.95
C VAL A 476 -19.38 7.21 1.21
N LEU A 477 -19.07 8.37 0.63
CA LEU A 477 -19.89 9.58 0.81
C LEU A 477 -21.35 9.40 0.31
N PRO A 478 -21.64 8.72 -0.83
CA PRO A 478 -23.02 8.41 -1.23
C PRO A 478 -23.73 7.42 -0.29
N ASP A 479 -22.96 6.53 0.37
CA ASP A 479 -23.50 5.60 1.36
C ASP A 479 -23.86 6.33 2.67
N LEU A 480 -23.08 7.35 3.05
CA LEU A 480 -23.41 8.24 4.17
C LEU A 480 -24.62 9.12 3.87
N GLU A 481 -24.69 9.77 2.69
CA GLU A 481 -25.87 10.59 2.31
C GLU A 481 -27.15 9.74 2.33
N TYR A 482 -27.09 8.50 1.85
CA TYR A 482 -28.21 7.56 1.95
C TYR A 482 -28.69 7.35 3.40
N LEU A 483 -27.76 7.13 4.34
CA LEU A 483 -28.08 6.92 5.76
C LEU A 483 -28.63 8.19 6.40
N GLU A 484 -28.02 9.35 6.16
CA GLU A 484 -28.51 10.66 6.61
C GLU A 484 -29.95 10.90 6.12
N LYS A 485 -30.21 10.68 4.83
CA LYS A 485 -31.50 10.87 4.18
C LYS A 485 -32.57 9.89 4.67
N LYS A 486 -32.20 8.63 4.96
CA LYS A 486 -33.10 7.61 5.53
C LYS A 486 -33.47 7.92 6.98
N TYR A 487 -32.50 8.39 7.78
CA TYR A 487 -32.66 8.56 9.23
C TYR A 487 -32.83 10.02 9.68
N LYS A 488 -33.02 10.98 8.77
CA LYS A 488 -33.17 12.42 9.05
C LYS A 488 -34.19 12.80 10.15
N ASP A 489 -35.27 12.03 10.27
CA ASP A 489 -36.37 12.27 11.24
C ASP A 489 -36.20 11.42 12.53
N ALA A 490 -35.11 10.63 12.60
CA ALA A 490 -34.76 9.79 13.73
C ALA A 490 -33.71 10.48 14.63
N PRO A 491 -33.53 10.03 15.89
CA PRO A 491 -32.46 10.47 16.78
C PRO A 491 -31.10 9.86 16.38
N PHE A 492 -30.65 10.18 15.16
CA PHE A 492 -29.43 9.73 14.51
C PHE A 492 -28.60 10.93 14.02
N THR A 493 -27.28 10.77 13.86
CA THR A 493 -26.42 11.72 13.13
C THR A 493 -25.13 11.04 12.63
N VAL A 494 -24.54 11.59 11.57
CA VAL A 494 -23.17 11.30 11.13
C VAL A 494 -22.25 12.41 11.64
N VAL A 495 -21.02 12.07 12.02
CA VAL A 495 -19.93 13.03 12.29
C VAL A 495 -18.67 12.56 11.57
N GLY A 496 -18.20 13.34 10.60
CA GLY A 496 -16.95 13.08 9.90
C GLY A 496 -15.75 13.47 10.76
N VAL A 497 -15.04 12.49 11.29
CA VAL A 497 -13.79 12.65 12.06
C VAL A 497 -12.63 12.69 11.07
N HIS A 498 -12.37 13.86 10.51
CA HIS A 498 -11.35 14.05 9.49
C HIS A 498 -9.95 13.83 10.08
N SER A 499 -9.34 12.71 9.71
CA SER A 499 -8.08 12.17 10.25
C SER A 499 -7.02 12.21 9.15
N ALA A 500 -6.34 13.35 9.03
CA ALA A 500 -5.50 13.75 7.89
C ALA A 500 -4.29 12.83 7.57
N LYS A 501 -4.28 12.16 6.40
CA LYS A 501 -3.10 11.40 5.95
C LYS A 501 -1.91 12.33 5.66
N PHE A 502 -2.12 13.37 4.86
CA PHE A 502 -1.09 14.30 4.40
C PHE A 502 -0.99 15.57 5.26
N ASP A 503 0.17 16.27 5.20
CA ASP A 503 0.42 17.47 6.02
C ASP A 503 -0.54 18.63 5.63
N ASN A 504 -0.89 18.74 4.34
CA ASN A 504 -1.89 19.69 3.82
C ASN A 504 -3.30 19.45 4.39
N GLU A 505 -3.70 18.18 4.52
CA GLU A 505 -5.05 17.82 4.97
C GLU A 505 -5.32 18.18 6.44
N LYS A 506 -4.30 18.62 7.19
CA LYS A 506 -4.47 19.19 8.54
C LYS A 506 -5.00 20.64 8.54
N ASP A 507 -4.89 21.36 7.42
CA ASP A 507 -5.36 22.75 7.31
C ASP A 507 -6.89 22.82 7.18
N LEU A 508 -7.52 23.63 8.03
CA LEU A 508 -8.99 23.73 8.10
C LEU A 508 -9.62 24.26 6.80
N GLU A 509 -8.95 25.16 6.08
CA GLU A 509 -9.45 25.66 4.79
C GLU A 509 -9.27 24.62 3.69
N ALA A 510 -8.24 23.76 3.76
CA ALA A 510 -8.11 22.63 2.86
C ALA A 510 -9.29 21.63 3.06
N ILE A 511 -9.59 21.26 4.32
CA ILE A 511 -10.76 20.43 4.66
C ILE A 511 -12.08 21.13 4.26
N ARG A 512 -12.20 22.45 4.48
CA ARG A 512 -13.36 23.26 4.03
C ARG A 512 -13.56 23.14 2.52
N ASN A 513 -12.48 23.30 1.74
CA ASN A 513 -12.54 23.16 0.29
C ASN A 513 -12.92 21.72 -0.12
N ALA A 514 -12.53 20.68 0.63
CA ALA A 514 -12.97 19.30 0.39
C ALA A 514 -14.46 19.07 0.75
N VAL A 515 -14.94 19.58 1.88
CA VAL A 515 -16.37 19.56 2.27
C VAL A 515 -17.25 20.22 1.20
N LEU A 516 -16.80 21.37 0.67
CA LEU A 516 -17.46 22.06 -0.44
C LEU A 516 -17.30 21.37 -1.80
N ARG A 517 -16.25 20.55 -1.98
CA ARG A 517 -16.02 19.75 -3.19
C ARG A 517 -16.96 18.56 -3.22
N TYR A 518 -17.02 17.77 -2.15
CA TYR A 518 -17.81 16.53 -2.13
C TYR A 518 -19.23 16.71 -1.56
N ASN A 519 -19.72 17.95 -1.46
CA ASN A 519 -21.07 18.30 -0.98
C ASN A 519 -21.41 17.77 0.43
N ILE A 520 -20.41 17.61 1.31
CA ILE A 520 -20.59 16.98 2.64
C ILE A 520 -21.47 17.85 3.55
N SER A 521 -22.55 17.26 4.09
CA SER A 521 -23.59 18.00 4.83
C SER A 521 -23.64 17.75 6.35
N HIS A 522 -23.05 16.65 6.84
CA HIS A 522 -22.91 16.40 8.27
C HIS A 522 -21.87 17.31 8.94
N PRO A 523 -21.92 17.45 10.29
CA PRO A 523 -20.78 17.88 11.09
C PRO A 523 -19.46 17.21 10.67
N VAL A 524 -18.40 18.01 10.53
CA VAL A 524 -17.03 17.51 10.36
C VAL A 524 -16.15 18.14 11.43
N VAL A 525 -15.27 17.34 12.03
CA VAL A 525 -14.26 17.78 13.00
C VAL A 525 -12.86 17.51 12.44
N ASN A 526 -11.96 18.48 12.58
CA ASN A 526 -10.56 18.32 12.20
C ASN A 526 -9.79 17.61 13.33
N ASP A 527 -9.66 16.29 13.25
CA ASP A 527 -8.74 15.48 14.08
C ASP A 527 -7.43 15.21 13.33
N GLY A 528 -6.84 16.27 12.75
CA GLY A 528 -5.61 16.18 11.97
C GLY A 528 -4.40 15.60 12.72
N ASP A 529 -4.42 15.57 14.06
CA ASP A 529 -3.42 14.92 14.91
C ASP A 529 -3.87 13.54 15.48
N MET A 530 -4.96 12.98 14.94
CA MET A 530 -5.42 11.60 15.12
C MET A 530 -5.68 11.17 16.56
N ILE A 531 -6.13 12.09 17.41
CA ILE A 531 -6.34 11.83 18.84
C ILE A 531 -7.44 10.78 19.02
N LEU A 532 -8.60 10.98 18.39
CA LEU A 532 -9.74 10.06 18.52
C LEU A 532 -9.52 8.77 17.71
N TRP A 533 -8.84 8.87 16.56
CA TRP A 533 -8.37 7.73 15.77
C TRP A 533 -7.48 6.80 16.61
N HIS A 534 -6.51 7.35 17.34
CA HIS A 534 -5.67 6.60 18.26
C HIS A 534 -6.48 6.04 19.44
N GLU A 535 -7.29 6.85 20.12
CA GLU A 535 -8.05 6.44 21.30
C GLU A 535 -9.14 5.38 21.01
N LEU A 536 -9.70 5.34 19.79
CA LEU A 536 -10.61 4.26 19.35
C LEU A 536 -9.92 3.08 18.66
N GLY A 537 -8.60 3.11 18.49
CA GLY A 537 -7.86 1.97 17.93
C GLY A 537 -8.01 1.80 16.41
N VAL A 538 -8.28 2.88 15.68
CA VAL A 538 -8.47 2.87 14.22
C VAL A 538 -7.13 2.66 13.50
N SER A 539 -7.17 2.01 12.32
CA SER A 539 -5.96 1.66 11.55
C SER A 539 -6.17 1.61 10.02
N SER A 540 -7.25 2.19 9.49
CA SER A 540 -7.58 2.15 8.06
C SER A 540 -8.63 3.21 7.68
N TRP A 541 -8.52 3.76 6.47
CA TRP A 541 -9.47 4.70 5.89
C TRP A 541 -10.36 4.00 4.83
N PRO A 542 -11.68 4.22 4.83
CA PRO A 542 -12.48 4.74 5.93
C PRO A 542 -12.57 3.71 7.08
N THR A 543 -12.93 4.18 8.27
CA THR A 543 -13.44 3.32 9.36
C THR A 543 -14.63 3.97 10.04
N PHE A 544 -15.69 3.21 10.21
CA PHE A 544 -16.90 3.63 10.89
C PHE A 544 -16.89 3.19 12.35
N ALA A 545 -17.39 4.03 13.25
CA ALA A 545 -17.66 3.66 14.64
C ALA A 545 -19.08 4.09 15.05
N ILE A 546 -19.92 3.12 15.42
CA ILE A 546 -21.30 3.38 15.84
C ILE A 546 -21.34 3.55 17.36
N VAL A 547 -21.87 4.68 17.82
CA VAL A 547 -21.93 5.08 19.23
C VAL A 547 -23.38 5.18 19.70
N GLY A 548 -23.68 4.65 20.88
CA GLY A 548 -25.00 4.70 21.49
C GLY A 548 -25.31 6.04 22.17
N PRO A 549 -26.59 6.28 22.54
CA PRO A 549 -27.08 7.52 23.16
C PRO A 549 -26.51 7.84 24.55
N ASN A 550 -25.72 6.91 25.10
CA ASN A 550 -25.01 6.99 26.37
C ASN A 550 -23.49 7.15 26.21
N GLY A 551 -22.97 7.25 24.98
CA GLY A 551 -21.54 7.33 24.67
C GLY A 551 -20.81 5.98 24.64
N LYS A 552 -21.50 4.84 24.74
CA LYS A 552 -20.89 3.51 24.54
C LYS A 552 -20.62 3.25 23.06
N LEU A 553 -19.44 2.72 22.75
CA LEU A 553 -19.13 2.15 21.44
C LEU A 553 -19.92 0.85 21.25
N ILE A 554 -20.63 0.73 20.12
CA ILE A 554 -21.46 -0.42 19.78
C ILE A 554 -20.71 -1.35 18.82
N ALA A 555 -20.15 -0.79 17.74
CA ALA A 555 -19.44 -1.52 16.70
C ALA A 555 -18.42 -0.62 15.98
N GLN A 556 -17.39 -1.24 15.40
CA GLN A 556 -16.49 -0.62 14.43
C GLN A 556 -16.50 -1.45 13.14
N LEU A 557 -16.45 -0.79 11.98
CA LEU A 557 -16.45 -1.42 10.65
C LEU A 557 -15.47 -0.68 9.74
N SER A 558 -14.51 -1.39 9.16
CA SER A 558 -13.46 -0.79 8.32
C SER A 558 -13.63 -1.12 6.84
N GLY A 559 -13.13 -0.20 6.00
CA GLY A 559 -13.20 -0.27 4.54
C GLY A 559 -14.53 0.17 3.96
N GLU A 560 -14.57 0.28 2.64
CA GLU A 560 -15.77 0.63 1.86
C GLU A 560 -16.80 -0.52 1.74
N GLY A 561 -17.93 -0.26 1.09
CA GLY A 561 -18.99 -1.26 0.84
C GLY A 561 -19.89 -1.58 2.04
N ARG A 562 -19.74 -0.87 3.16
CA ARG A 562 -20.40 -1.17 4.44
C ARG A 562 -21.84 -0.69 4.59
N ARG A 563 -22.44 0.01 3.61
CA ARG A 563 -23.78 0.62 3.72
C ARG A 563 -24.84 -0.28 4.35
N LYS A 564 -24.92 -1.55 3.94
CA LYS A 564 -25.94 -2.47 4.45
C LYS A 564 -25.72 -2.83 5.93
N ASP A 565 -24.47 -3.03 6.34
CA ASP A 565 -24.12 -3.35 7.72
C ASP A 565 -24.38 -2.15 8.63
N LEU A 566 -24.01 -0.94 8.17
CA LEU A 566 -24.34 0.32 8.82
C LEU A 566 -25.86 0.51 8.95
N ASP A 567 -26.62 0.32 7.86
CA ASP A 567 -28.07 0.47 7.84
C ASP A 567 -28.77 -0.46 8.85
N ASP A 568 -28.45 -1.76 8.82
CA ASP A 568 -29.06 -2.74 9.71
C ASP A 568 -28.65 -2.53 11.19
N LEU A 569 -27.41 -2.08 11.47
CA LEU A 569 -26.93 -1.74 12.82
C LEU A 569 -27.57 -0.46 13.37
N ILE A 570 -27.72 0.59 12.55
CA ILE A 570 -28.39 1.84 12.96
C ILE A 570 -29.87 1.58 13.20
N GLU A 571 -30.54 0.79 12.34
CA GLU A 571 -31.94 0.35 12.55
C GLU A 571 -32.09 -0.38 13.89
N ALA A 572 -31.17 -1.30 14.19
CA ALA A 572 -31.17 -2.06 15.45
C ALA A 572 -30.90 -1.20 16.69
N ALA A 573 -29.97 -0.24 16.63
CA ALA A 573 -29.68 0.66 17.74
C ALA A 573 -30.88 1.57 18.03
N LEU A 574 -31.49 2.17 16.99
CA LEU A 574 -32.67 3.02 17.13
C LEU A 574 -33.86 2.26 17.74
N LEU A 575 -34.08 0.99 17.34
CA LEU A 575 -35.10 0.12 17.96
C LEU A 575 -34.77 -0.17 19.44
N TYR A 576 -33.57 -0.69 19.72
CA TYR A 576 -33.16 -1.10 21.06
C TYR A 576 -33.24 0.02 22.10
N TYR A 577 -32.74 1.21 21.76
CA TYR A 577 -32.77 2.37 22.65
C TYR A 577 -34.12 3.11 22.66
N GLY A 578 -34.91 2.96 21.59
CA GLY A 578 -36.28 3.48 21.49
C GLY A 578 -37.23 2.81 22.47
N GLU A 579 -37.19 1.47 22.57
CA GLU A 579 -37.92 0.71 23.60
C GLU A 579 -37.59 1.18 25.03
N ARG A 580 -36.33 1.56 25.26
CA ARG A 580 -35.80 2.04 26.55
C ARG A 580 -36.08 3.53 26.82
N LYS A 581 -36.60 4.26 25.83
CA LYS A 581 -36.98 5.69 25.93
C LYS A 581 -35.84 6.61 26.37
N ILE A 582 -34.61 6.28 25.97
CA ILE A 582 -33.41 7.12 26.25
C ILE A 582 -32.93 7.92 25.01
N LEU A 583 -33.69 7.89 23.92
CA LEU A 583 -33.39 8.61 22.70
C LEU A 583 -33.97 10.05 22.71
N ASP A 584 -33.28 10.97 22.04
CA ASP A 584 -33.60 12.40 21.98
C ASP A 584 -33.59 12.92 20.53
N SER A 585 -34.77 13.31 20.04
CA SER A 585 -35.00 13.78 18.68
C SER A 585 -34.77 15.29 18.47
N ARG A 586 -34.30 16.05 19.49
CA ARG A 586 -33.93 17.47 19.30
C ARG A 586 -32.82 17.57 18.23
N PRO A 587 -32.99 18.32 17.13
CA PRO A 587 -32.00 18.37 16.05
C PRO A 587 -30.69 19.03 16.50
N ILE A 588 -29.58 18.65 15.86
CA ILE A 588 -28.28 19.31 16.05
C ILE A 588 -28.30 20.64 15.27
N PRO A 589 -27.82 21.75 15.84
CA PRO A 589 -27.66 23.00 15.09
C PRO A 589 -26.59 22.86 14.00
N LEU A 590 -26.99 22.99 12.74
CA LEU A 590 -26.08 22.99 11.59
C LEU A 590 -25.91 24.41 11.02
N SER A 591 -24.72 24.66 10.48
CA SER A 591 -24.27 25.91 9.85
C SER A 591 -23.42 25.55 8.64
N LEU A 592 -24.06 24.98 7.60
CA LEU A 592 -23.37 24.35 6.48
C LEU A 592 -22.46 25.32 5.72
N GLU A 593 -21.22 24.90 5.42
CA GLU A 593 -20.24 25.77 4.76
C GLU A 593 -20.67 26.20 3.35
N ILE A 594 -21.45 25.37 2.67
CA ILE A 594 -22.01 25.63 1.33
C ILE A 594 -22.92 26.87 1.30
N ASN A 595 -23.53 27.23 2.43
CA ASN A 595 -24.36 28.44 2.56
C ASN A 595 -23.53 29.71 2.88
N ASN A 596 -22.26 29.53 3.27
CA ASN A 596 -21.41 30.57 3.85
C ASN A 596 -20.25 31.00 2.93
N ASP A 597 -20.03 30.31 1.81
CA ASP A 597 -18.90 30.59 0.90
C ASP A 597 -19.34 31.35 -0.37
N PRO A 598 -19.02 32.66 -0.51
CA PRO A 598 -19.46 33.46 -1.64
C PRO A 598 -18.80 33.05 -2.97
N ARG A 599 -17.67 32.33 -2.95
CA ARG A 599 -16.96 31.90 -4.18
C ARG A 599 -17.85 31.02 -5.05
N LEU A 600 -18.72 30.23 -4.41
CA LEU A 600 -19.66 29.30 -5.07
C LEU A 600 -20.76 30.01 -5.87
N LEU A 601 -20.98 31.31 -5.64
CA LEU A 601 -21.98 32.13 -6.34
C LEU A 601 -21.36 33.11 -7.35
N SER A 602 -20.05 33.37 -7.27
CA SER A 602 -19.37 34.42 -8.05
C SER A 602 -18.34 33.91 -9.05
N SER A 603 -17.91 32.65 -8.96
CA SER A 603 -16.88 32.09 -9.83
C SER A 603 -17.49 31.45 -11.09
N PRO A 604 -16.93 31.68 -12.30
CA PRO A 604 -17.39 31.02 -13.52
C PRO A 604 -17.02 29.53 -13.57
N LEU A 605 -16.05 29.09 -12.77
CA LEU A 605 -15.62 27.69 -12.61
C LEU A 605 -15.69 27.28 -11.14
N LYS A 606 -15.99 26.01 -10.87
CA LYS A 606 -16.18 25.46 -9.52
C LYS A 606 -15.44 24.13 -9.42
N PHE A 607 -14.34 24.15 -8.65
CA PHE A 607 -13.38 23.05 -8.52
C PHE A 607 -12.98 22.39 -9.87
N PRO A 608 -12.43 23.15 -10.84
CA PRO A 608 -12.02 22.58 -12.12
C PRO A 608 -10.87 21.58 -11.96
N GLY A 609 -10.99 20.41 -12.58
CA GLY A 609 -10.07 19.28 -12.37
C GLY A 609 -8.88 19.24 -13.33
N LYS A 610 -9.15 19.17 -14.64
CA LYS A 610 -8.14 18.92 -15.68
C LYS A 610 -8.34 19.81 -16.91
N LEU A 611 -7.33 19.80 -17.78
CA LEU A 611 -7.24 20.62 -18.98
C LEU A 611 -6.82 19.76 -20.18
N ALA A 612 -7.39 20.04 -21.36
CA ALA A 612 -6.87 19.59 -22.65
C ALA A 612 -6.88 20.75 -23.65
N ILE A 613 -6.10 20.66 -24.72
CA ILE A 613 -5.88 21.78 -25.64
C ILE A 613 -6.02 21.39 -27.12
N ASP A 614 -6.55 22.32 -27.91
CA ASP A 614 -6.60 22.29 -29.36
C ASP A 614 -5.98 23.59 -29.91
N VAL A 615 -4.66 23.60 -30.02
CA VAL A 615 -3.88 24.75 -30.50
C VAL A 615 -4.31 25.17 -31.91
N LEU A 616 -4.63 24.21 -32.78
CA LEU A 616 -4.94 24.47 -34.19
C LEU A 616 -6.21 25.30 -34.39
N ASN A 617 -7.18 25.17 -33.47
CA ASN A 617 -8.44 25.93 -33.50
C ASN A 617 -8.53 26.95 -32.35
N ASN A 618 -7.41 27.23 -31.65
CA ASN A 618 -7.34 28.14 -30.51
C ASN A 618 -8.39 27.80 -29.41
N ARG A 619 -8.43 26.54 -28.93
CA ARG A 619 -9.35 26.12 -27.85
C ARG A 619 -8.62 25.50 -26.66
N LEU A 620 -9.08 25.84 -25.46
CA LEU A 620 -8.78 25.17 -24.19
C LEU A 620 -10.05 24.50 -23.68
N PHE A 621 -9.97 23.20 -23.37
CA PHE A 621 -11.04 22.44 -22.74
C PHE A 621 -10.74 22.31 -21.24
N ILE A 622 -11.74 22.60 -20.41
CA ILE A 622 -11.64 22.62 -18.95
C ILE A 622 -12.73 21.72 -18.38
N SER A 623 -12.39 20.74 -17.56
CA SER A 623 -13.40 19.98 -16.81
C SER A 623 -13.81 20.78 -15.57
N ASP A 624 -15.00 21.37 -15.63
CA ASP A 624 -15.55 22.26 -14.61
C ASP A 624 -16.33 21.41 -13.59
N SER A 625 -15.58 20.59 -12.85
CA SER A 625 -16.08 19.35 -12.25
C SER A 625 -17.31 19.54 -11.37
N ASN A 626 -17.34 20.55 -10.49
CA ASN A 626 -18.48 20.78 -9.59
C ASN A 626 -19.62 21.62 -10.20
N HIS A 627 -19.56 21.94 -11.49
CA HIS A 627 -20.72 22.32 -12.32
C HIS A 627 -21.18 21.18 -13.25
N ASN A 628 -20.52 20.00 -13.21
CA ASN A 628 -20.85 18.79 -13.96
C ASN A 628 -20.86 18.98 -15.50
N ARG A 629 -19.91 19.79 -16.01
CA ARG A 629 -19.81 20.14 -17.43
C ARG A 629 -18.35 20.26 -17.90
N ILE A 630 -18.15 20.27 -19.21
CA ILE A 630 -16.91 20.72 -19.85
C ILE A 630 -17.11 22.17 -20.32
N VAL A 631 -16.18 23.05 -19.98
CA VAL A 631 -16.13 24.45 -20.46
C VAL A 631 -15.06 24.56 -21.54
N ILE A 632 -15.34 25.36 -22.56
CA ILE A 632 -14.43 25.60 -23.69
C ILE A 632 -14.18 27.11 -23.78
N THR A 633 -12.92 27.50 -23.67
CA THR A 633 -12.46 28.88 -23.92
C THR A 633 -11.49 28.92 -25.10
N ASP A 634 -11.13 30.11 -25.56
CA ASP A 634 -9.88 30.29 -26.30
C ASP A 634 -8.67 30.34 -25.35
N LEU A 635 -7.46 30.49 -25.90
CA LEU A 635 -6.22 30.56 -25.12
C LEU A 635 -5.99 31.92 -24.42
N ASP A 636 -6.77 32.95 -24.76
CA ASP A 636 -6.86 34.23 -24.03
C ASP A 636 -7.87 34.17 -22.87
N GLY A 637 -8.64 33.07 -22.75
CA GLY A 637 -9.63 32.83 -21.70
C GLY A 637 -11.06 33.30 -22.03
N ASN A 638 -11.35 33.71 -23.27
CA ASN A 638 -12.71 34.07 -23.67
C ASN A 638 -13.57 32.82 -23.84
N PHE A 639 -14.79 32.83 -23.33
CA PHE A 639 -15.72 31.70 -23.43
C PHE A 639 -16.16 31.45 -24.89
N ILE A 640 -16.04 30.19 -25.34
CA ILE A 640 -16.52 29.71 -26.64
C ILE A 640 -17.83 28.93 -26.47
N ALA A 641 -17.84 27.91 -25.61
CA ALA A 641 -18.96 26.98 -25.45
C ALA A 641 -18.91 26.23 -24.11
N GLN A 642 -20.00 25.53 -23.78
CA GLN A 642 -20.05 24.52 -22.71
C GLN A 642 -20.66 23.22 -23.28
N ILE A 643 -20.41 22.10 -22.62
CA ILE A 643 -20.96 20.78 -22.95
C ILE A 643 -21.36 20.09 -21.65
N GLY A 644 -22.60 19.61 -21.60
CA GLY A 644 -23.25 19.10 -20.39
C GLY A 644 -24.22 20.12 -19.79
N SER A 645 -25.41 19.67 -19.39
CA SER A 645 -26.37 20.52 -18.69
C SER A 645 -25.82 20.90 -17.31
N SER A 646 -25.61 22.20 -17.10
CA SER A 646 -25.06 22.72 -15.84
C SER A 646 -25.94 22.31 -14.65
N GLU A 647 -25.28 21.87 -13.57
CA GLU A 647 -25.86 21.48 -12.27
C GLU A 647 -26.60 20.13 -12.19
N GLU A 648 -26.87 19.42 -13.30
CA GLU A 648 -27.47 18.07 -13.24
C GLU A 648 -26.39 16.96 -13.24
N GLU A 649 -26.27 16.22 -12.13
CA GLU A 649 -25.41 15.04 -12.01
C GLU A 649 -26.02 13.83 -12.73
N GLY A 650 -25.26 13.13 -13.58
CA GLY A 650 -25.66 11.84 -14.14
C GLY A 650 -24.92 11.43 -15.41
N LEU A 651 -25.27 10.26 -15.96
CA LEU A 651 -24.61 9.61 -17.11
C LEU A 651 -25.43 9.72 -18.41
N ARG A 652 -26.08 10.86 -18.68
CA ARG A 652 -26.92 11.00 -19.88
C ARG A 652 -26.05 11.25 -21.12
N ASP A 653 -26.21 10.41 -22.13
CA ASP A 653 -25.72 10.63 -23.50
C ASP A 653 -26.74 11.45 -24.31
N GLY A 654 -26.28 12.23 -25.30
CA GLY A 654 -27.18 13.11 -26.06
C GLY A 654 -26.47 14.15 -26.91
N SER A 655 -27.14 15.27 -27.18
CA SER A 655 -26.48 16.49 -27.68
C SER A 655 -25.61 17.13 -26.60
N PHE A 656 -24.87 18.18 -26.95
CA PHE A 656 -24.10 18.96 -25.97
C PHE A 656 -24.96 19.63 -24.87
N ASP A 657 -26.23 19.92 -25.14
CA ASP A 657 -27.16 20.51 -24.16
C ASP A 657 -27.93 19.45 -23.33
N ASP A 658 -28.19 18.26 -23.91
CA ASP A 658 -28.96 17.20 -23.24
C ASP A 658 -28.10 16.37 -22.26
N ALA A 659 -26.81 16.19 -22.58
CA ALA A 659 -25.92 15.29 -21.87
C ALA A 659 -25.66 15.73 -20.42
N THR A 660 -25.37 14.77 -19.55
CA THR A 660 -24.90 15.03 -18.17
C THR A 660 -23.57 14.34 -17.90
N PHE A 661 -22.86 14.84 -16.89
CA PHE A 661 -21.63 14.25 -16.33
C PHE A 661 -21.76 14.18 -14.80
N ASN A 662 -20.79 13.59 -14.11
CA ASN A 662 -20.70 13.64 -12.65
C ASN A 662 -19.24 13.78 -12.21
N ARG A 663 -18.87 14.99 -11.78
CA ARG A 663 -17.50 15.46 -11.46
C ARG A 663 -16.42 15.04 -12.46
N PRO A 664 -16.58 15.32 -13.77
CA PRO A 664 -15.59 14.94 -14.77
C PRO A 664 -14.19 15.48 -14.43
N GLN A 665 -13.17 14.65 -14.62
CA GLN A 665 -11.77 14.95 -14.38
C GLN A 665 -11.00 14.93 -15.72
N GLY A 666 -10.24 13.87 -16.01
CA GLY A 666 -9.37 13.72 -17.18
C GLY A 666 -9.93 14.13 -18.53
N LEU A 667 -9.08 14.72 -19.37
CA LEU A 667 -9.41 15.18 -20.72
C LEU A 667 -8.29 14.82 -21.71
N ALA A 668 -8.62 14.15 -22.82
CA ALA A 668 -7.66 13.81 -23.88
C ALA A 668 -8.23 14.12 -25.27
N TYR A 669 -7.59 15.02 -26.02
CA TYR A 669 -8.09 15.51 -27.32
C TYR A 669 -7.43 14.83 -28.52
N ASN A 670 -8.26 14.31 -29.43
CA ASN A 670 -7.87 13.74 -30.72
C ASN A 670 -8.12 14.76 -31.84
N ALA A 671 -7.11 15.58 -32.14
CA ALA A 671 -7.17 16.61 -33.18
C ALA A 671 -7.42 16.07 -34.60
N LYS A 672 -7.12 14.80 -34.88
CA LYS A 672 -7.35 14.17 -36.20
C LYS A 672 -8.83 13.86 -36.45
N LYS A 673 -9.59 13.53 -35.40
CA LYS A 673 -11.04 13.25 -35.48
C LYS A 673 -11.91 14.39 -34.95
N ASN A 674 -11.32 15.41 -34.31
CA ASN A 674 -12.03 16.45 -33.56
C ASN A 674 -12.94 15.83 -32.47
N ILE A 675 -12.33 14.97 -31.65
CA ILE A 675 -12.97 14.21 -30.57
C ILE A 675 -12.24 14.49 -29.25
N LEU A 676 -12.97 14.65 -28.15
CA LEU A 676 -12.42 14.77 -26.80
C LEU A 676 -12.90 13.60 -25.93
N TYR A 677 -11.98 12.84 -25.35
CA TYR A 677 -12.26 11.78 -24.38
C TYR A 677 -12.27 12.37 -22.97
N VAL A 678 -13.22 11.95 -22.14
CA VAL A 678 -13.44 12.47 -20.78
C VAL A 678 -13.49 11.32 -19.77
N ALA A 679 -12.70 11.44 -18.70
CA ALA A 679 -12.85 10.61 -17.51
C ALA A 679 -13.95 11.21 -16.63
N ASP A 680 -15.07 10.51 -16.51
CA ASP A 680 -16.30 10.96 -15.87
C ASP A 680 -16.47 10.23 -14.54
N THR A 681 -15.79 10.77 -13.53
CA THR A 681 -15.22 9.99 -12.41
C THR A 681 -16.28 9.39 -11.48
N GLU A 682 -17.29 10.15 -11.06
CA GLU A 682 -18.35 9.68 -10.15
C GLU A 682 -19.48 8.95 -10.88
N ASN A 683 -19.55 9.07 -12.22
CA ASN A 683 -20.31 8.13 -13.05
C ASN A 683 -19.54 6.82 -13.29
N HIS A 684 -18.28 6.76 -12.85
CA HIS A 684 -17.31 5.71 -13.12
C HIS A 684 -17.28 5.32 -14.61
N ALA A 685 -17.17 6.33 -15.48
CA ALA A 685 -17.34 6.18 -16.92
C ALA A 685 -16.22 6.83 -17.76
N LEU A 686 -16.01 6.30 -18.96
CA LEU A 686 -15.26 6.93 -20.04
C LEU A 686 -16.27 7.47 -21.06
N ARG A 687 -16.24 8.77 -21.32
CA ARG A 687 -17.13 9.44 -22.29
C ARG A 687 -16.34 9.92 -23.51
N GLU A 688 -17.03 10.05 -24.63
CA GLU A 688 -16.53 10.68 -25.85
C GLU A 688 -17.42 11.87 -26.20
N ILE A 689 -16.80 13.00 -26.52
CA ILE A 689 -17.42 14.21 -27.05
C ILE A 689 -16.97 14.35 -28.50
N ASP A 690 -17.91 14.23 -29.44
CA ASP A 690 -17.68 14.39 -30.88
C ASP A 690 -18.14 15.79 -31.34
N PHE A 691 -17.18 16.63 -31.76
CA PHE A 691 -17.43 17.97 -32.27
C PHE A 691 -17.83 18.02 -33.75
N VAL A 692 -17.88 16.88 -34.44
CA VAL A 692 -18.39 16.77 -35.82
C VAL A 692 -19.87 16.43 -35.84
N SER A 693 -20.37 15.62 -34.89
CA SER A 693 -21.80 15.31 -34.73
C SER A 693 -22.51 16.02 -33.57
N GLU A 694 -21.79 16.85 -32.80
CA GLU A 694 -22.25 17.63 -31.63
C GLU A 694 -22.92 16.77 -30.56
N LYS A 695 -22.25 15.66 -30.20
CA LYS A 695 -22.78 14.63 -29.28
C LYS A 695 -21.81 14.18 -28.21
N VAL A 696 -22.39 13.74 -27.10
CA VAL A 696 -21.71 13.00 -26.04
C VAL A 696 -22.19 11.54 -26.04
N ARG A 697 -21.27 10.58 -25.98
CA ARG A 697 -21.58 9.15 -25.82
C ARG A 697 -20.69 8.46 -24.78
N THR A 698 -21.19 7.41 -24.16
CA THR A 698 -20.45 6.57 -23.21
C THR A 698 -19.69 5.47 -23.95
N LEU A 699 -18.39 5.35 -23.71
CA LEU A 699 -17.50 4.33 -24.30
C LEU A 699 -17.31 3.12 -23.37
N ALA A 700 -17.30 3.36 -22.06
CA ALA A 700 -17.23 2.35 -21.01
C ALA A 700 -17.78 2.91 -19.69
N GLY A 701 -18.20 2.03 -18.77
CA GLY A 701 -18.86 2.41 -17.52
C GLY A 701 -20.38 2.50 -17.65
N ASN A 702 -21.08 2.42 -16.52
CA ASN A 702 -22.55 2.30 -16.48
C ASN A 702 -23.23 3.12 -15.36
N GLY A 703 -22.50 4.00 -14.67
CA GLY A 703 -23.03 4.81 -13.56
C GLY A 703 -22.92 4.13 -12.20
N THR A 704 -22.25 2.97 -12.10
CA THR A 704 -22.03 2.24 -10.85
C THR A 704 -20.56 1.87 -10.68
N LYS A 705 -20.08 1.89 -9.43
CA LYS A 705 -18.68 1.58 -9.11
C LYS A 705 -18.38 0.10 -9.36
N GLY A 706 -17.41 -0.16 -10.24
CA GLY A 706 -16.96 -1.50 -10.59
C GLY A 706 -16.03 -2.15 -9.56
N SER A 707 -16.07 -3.48 -9.53
CA SER A 707 -15.15 -4.34 -8.77
C SER A 707 -14.43 -5.37 -9.66
N ASP A 708 -14.41 -5.13 -10.97
CA ASP A 708 -13.74 -5.97 -11.97
C ASP A 708 -12.29 -5.51 -12.18
N TYR A 709 -11.32 -6.28 -11.69
CA TYR A 709 -9.89 -6.00 -11.76
C TYR A 709 -9.19 -6.58 -13.00
N GLN A 710 -9.93 -6.90 -14.08
CA GLN A 710 -9.39 -7.47 -15.32
C GLN A 710 -9.96 -6.78 -16.56
N GLY A 711 -11.28 -6.64 -16.64
CA GLY A 711 -11.99 -6.12 -17.79
C GLY A 711 -11.96 -7.02 -19.02
N GLY A 712 -12.31 -6.42 -20.16
CA GLY A 712 -12.51 -7.10 -21.46
C GLY A 712 -13.91 -6.91 -22.03
N GLY A 713 -14.83 -6.29 -21.28
CA GLY A 713 -16.15 -5.87 -21.72
C GLY A 713 -16.12 -4.66 -22.66
N LYS A 714 -17.31 -4.19 -23.05
CA LYS A 714 -17.51 -3.06 -23.98
C LYS A 714 -18.67 -2.19 -23.52
N GLY A 715 -18.57 -0.87 -23.71
CA GLY A 715 -19.67 0.04 -23.36
C GLY A 715 -20.10 -0.13 -21.90
N THR A 716 -21.41 -0.14 -21.69
CA THR A 716 -22.04 -0.32 -20.37
C THR A 716 -21.83 -1.70 -19.74
N ASP A 717 -21.36 -2.70 -20.51
CA ASP A 717 -21.07 -4.03 -19.99
C ASP A 717 -19.70 -4.08 -19.28
N GLN A 718 -18.82 -3.10 -19.53
CA GLN A 718 -17.63 -2.89 -18.70
C GLN A 718 -17.94 -1.87 -17.61
N VAL A 719 -17.89 -2.32 -16.35
CA VAL A 719 -17.81 -1.42 -15.19
C VAL A 719 -16.38 -0.89 -15.02
N LEU A 720 -16.24 0.36 -14.57
CA LEU A 720 -14.96 0.98 -14.20
C LEU A 720 -15.04 1.44 -12.73
N ASN A 721 -13.92 1.88 -12.16
CA ASN A 721 -13.89 2.37 -10.79
C ASN A 721 -13.08 3.67 -10.69
N SER A 722 -13.81 4.78 -10.73
CA SER A 722 -13.29 6.15 -10.58
C SER A 722 -12.11 6.47 -11.52
N PRO A 723 -12.35 6.48 -12.85
CA PRO A 723 -11.36 6.93 -13.82
C PRO A 723 -11.07 8.41 -13.61
N TRP A 724 -9.81 8.78 -13.45
CA TRP A 724 -9.40 10.10 -12.95
C TRP A 724 -8.65 10.94 -13.97
N ASP A 725 -7.84 10.31 -14.82
CA ASP A 725 -7.18 11.00 -15.93
C ASP A 725 -7.07 10.11 -17.18
N VAL A 726 -6.93 10.72 -18.36
CA VAL A 726 -6.88 10.00 -19.64
C VAL A 726 -5.80 10.56 -20.57
N SER A 727 -5.19 9.68 -21.38
CA SER A 727 -4.23 10.07 -22.42
C SER A 727 -4.49 9.27 -23.70
N PHE A 728 -4.47 9.93 -24.87
CA PHE A 728 -4.82 9.32 -26.15
C PHE A 728 -3.58 9.00 -27.01
N GLU A 729 -3.56 7.79 -27.57
CA GLU A 729 -2.50 7.22 -28.40
C GLU A 729 -3.00 7.11 -29.86
N LEU A 730 -2.37 7.87 -30.76
CA LEU A 730 -2.88 8.13 -32.12
C LEU A 730 -2.64 6.99 -33.13
N VAL A 731 -1.67 6.11 -32.90
CA VAL A 731 -1.24 5.08 -33.87
C VAL A 731 -2.14 3.84 -33.80
N ASN A 732 -2.45 3.36 -32.60
CA ASN A 732 -3.35 2.22 -32.38
C ASN A 732 -4.76 2.67 -31.92
N GLU A 733 -5.02 3.98 -31.88
CA GLU A 733 -6.28 4.61 -31.45
C GLU A 733 -6.75 4.13 -30.06
N LYS A 734 -5.87 4.21 -29.07
CA LYS A 734 -6.14 3.81 -27.67
C LYS A 734 -6.32 5.01 -26.76
N VAL A 735 -7.18 4.87 -25.75
CA VAL A 735 -7.22 5.77 -24.59
C VAL A 735 -6.65 5.01 -23.39
N TYR A 736 -5.55 5.50 -22.83
CA TYR A 736 -5.04 5.06 -21.54
C TYR A 736 -5.77 5.80 -20.42
N ILE A 737 -6.14 5.10 -19.36
CA ILE A 737 -7.00 5.59 -18.28
C ILE A 737 -6.29 5.36 -16.95
N ALA A 738 -6.14 6.41 -16.15
CA ALA A 738 -5.73 6.31 -14.76
C ALA A 738 -6.93 5.92 -13.89
N MET A 739 -6.98 4.66 -13.45
CA MET A 739 -8.11 4.09 -12.71
C MET A 739 -7.84 4.20 -11.21
N ALA A 740 -8.14 5.39 -10.64
CA ALA A 740 -7.75 5.75 -9.29
C ALA A 740 -8.32 4.77 -8.24
N GLY A 741 -9.59 4.41 -8.37
CA GLY A 741 -10.33 3.54 -7.44
C GLY A 741 -10.04 2.05 -7.56
N GLN A 742 -9.19 1.64 -8.50
CA GLN A 742 -8.68 0.26 -8.64
C GLN A 742 -7.15 0.19 -8.63
N HIS A 743 -6.47 1.32 -8.44
CA HIS A 743 -5.01 1.40 -8.38
C HIS A 743 -4.33 0.78 -9.61
N GLN A 744 -4.87 1.08 -10.79
CA GLN A 744 -4.48 0.47 -12.06
C GLN A 744 -4.40 1.50 -13.20
N ILE A 745 -3.63 1.18 -14.24
CA ILE A 745 -3.72 1.81 -15.56
C ILE A 745 -4.49 0.87 -16.49
N TRP A 746 -5.53 1.40 -17.14
CA TRP A 746 -6.40 0.66 -18.07
C TRP A 746 -6.19 1.15 -19.51
N GLU A 747 -6.57 0.33 -20.49
CA GLU A 747 -6.70 0.72 -21.90
C GLU A 747 -8.15 0.58 -22.39
N HIS A 748 -8.62 1.54 -23.18
CA HIS A 748 -9.78 1.42 -24.06
C HIS A 748 -9.32 1.47 -25.53
N ASP A 749 -9.73 0.49 -26.32
CA ASP A 749 -9.43 0.39 -27.74
C ASP A 749 -10.61 0.95 -28.56
N VAL A 750 -10.44 2.14 -29.13
CA VAL A 750 -11.52 2.86 -29.84
C VAL A 750 -11.95 2.13 -31.12
N SER A 751 -11.12 1.24 -31.68
CA SER A 751 -11.41 0.51 -32.91
C SER A 751 -12.43 -0.62 -32.73
N ASN A 752 -12.45 -1.25 -31.55
CA ASN A 752 -13.29 -2.41 -31.25
C ASN A 752 -14.12 -2.28 -29.97
N GLY A 753 -13.94 -1.21 -29.21
CA GLY A 753 -14.72 -0.85 -28.02
C GLY A 753 -14.39 -1.64 -26.75
N ILE A 754 -13.30 -2.42 -26.74
CA ILE A 754 -12.88 -3.21 -25.55
C ILE A 754 -12.16 -2.31 -24.56
N THR A 755 -12.51 -2.44 -23.27
CA THR A 755 -11.86 -1.75 -22.16
C THR A 755 -11.35 -2.77 -21.14
N ARG A 756 -10.08 -2.69 -20.72
CA ARG A 756 -9.43 -3.67 -19.83
C ARG A 756 -8.23 -3.11 -19.09
N VAL A 757 -7.73 -3.83 -18.08
CA VAL A 757 -6.46 -3.52 -17.42
C VAL A 757 -5.31 -3.52 -18.42
N PHE A 758 -4.42 -2.55 -18.27
CA PHE A 758 -3.16 -2.47 -19.00
C PHE A 758 -1.95 -2.76 -18.10
N SER A 759 -1.94 -2.23 -16.87
CA SER A 759 -0.91 -2.48 -15.86
C SER A 759 -1.45 -2.20 -14.45
N GLY A 760 -0.95 -2.93 -13.45
CA GLY A 760 -1.43 -2.87 -12.07
C GLY A 760 -2.12 -4.18 -11.66
N ASP A 761 -1.64 -4.78 -10.58
CA ASP A 761 -2.24 -5.94 -9.89
C ASP A 761 -3.59 -5.62 -9.19
N GLY A 762 -3.81 -4.36 -8.82
CA GLY A 762 -4.97 -3.88 -8.06
C GLY A 762 -4.69 -3.58 -6.57
N TYR A 763 -3.47 -3.82 -6.07
CA TYR A 763 -3.07 -3.46 -4.71
C TYR A 763 -2.66 -1.99 -4.63
N GLU A 764 -2.92 -1.34 -3.48
CA GLU A 764 -2.45 0.03 -3.21
C GLU A 764 -0.97 0.01 -2.74
N ARG A 765 -0.01 0.12 -3.66
CA ARG A 765 1.44 0.13 -3.35
C ARG A 765 2.27 0.96 -4.34
N ASN A 766 3.44 1.43 -3.89
CA ASN A 766 4.50 1.97 -4.75
C ASN A 766 5.36 0.87 -5.42
N LEU A 767 4.77 -0.27 -5.80
CA LEU A 767 5.52 -1.42 -6.32
C LEU A 767 5.80 -1.26 -7.82
N ASN A 768 7.07 -1.12 -8.17
CA ASN A 768 7.54 -0.99 -9.55
C ASN A 768 8.19 -2.30 -10.03
N GLY A 769 7.74 -2.84 -11.17
CA GLY A 769 8.25 -4.10 -11.72
C GLY A 769 8.26 -4.14 -13.25
N SER A 770 8.87 -5.18 -13.83
CA SER A 770 9.14 -5.29 -15.27
C SER A 770 7.93 -5.70 -16.13
N SER A 771 6.81 -6.08 -15.49
CA SER A 771 5.59 -6.59 -16.11
C SER A 771 4.33 -5.92 -15.50
N PRO A 772 3.13 -6.07 -16.11
CA PRO A 772 1.92 -5.46 -15.58
C PRO A 772 1.42 -6.10 -14.29
N MET A 773 1.75 -7.38 -14.04
CA MET A 773 1.40 -8.09 -12.81
C MET A 773 2.38 -7.79 -11.67
N SER A 774 3.67 -7.60 -11.98
CA SER A 774 4.70 -7.20 -11.00
C SER A 774 4.68 -5.71 -10.64
N THR A 775 3.60 -5.02 -10.98
CA THR A 775 3.40 -3.58 -10.77
C THR A 775 2.12 -3.41 -9.96
N SER A 776 2.16 -2.59 -8.91
CA SER A 776 0.98 -2.01 -8.26
C SER A 776 1.06 -0.48 -8.36
N PHE A 777 -0.06 0.22 -8.23
CA PHE A 777 -0.10 1.69 -8.11
C PHE A 777 -0.71 2.10 -6.77
N ALA A 778 -0.73 3.39 -6.48
CA ALA A 778 -1.39 3.95 -5.30
C ALA A 778 -2.18 5.19 -5.73
N GLN A 779 -3.42 4.94 -6.17
CA GLN A 779 -4.35 5.95 -6.70
C GLN A 779 -3.73 6.80 -7.83
N PRO A 780 -3.50 6.22 -9.02
CA PRO A 780 -3.00 6.97 -10.16
C PRO A 780 -4.04 8.01 -10.59
N SER A 781 -3.67 9.29 -10.56
CA SER A 781 -4.59 10.43 -10.81
C SER A 781 -4.15 11.37 -11.93
N GLY A 782 -2.99 11.13 -12.55
CA GLY A 782 -2.52 11.88 -13.71
C GLY A 782 -1.79 10.99 -14.71
N VAL A 783 -2.06 11.16 -16.02
CA VAL A 783 -1.33 10.44 -17.08
C VAL A 783 -0.95 11.32 -18.26
N SER A 784 0.25 11.16 -18.78
CA SER A 784 0.74 11.86 -19.98
C SER A 784 1.62 10.95 -20.83
N LEU A 785 1.23 10.75 -22.08
CA LEU A 785 1.94 9.91 -23.05
C LEU A 785 3.07 10.69 -23.75
N SER A 786 4.28 10.10 -23.80
CA SER A 786 5.39 10.62 -24.61
C SER A 786 5.35 10.10 -26.06
N PRO A 787 6.02 10.78 -27.00
CA PRO A 787 6.20 10.29 -28.38
C PRO A 787 6.94 8.95 -28.48
N ASP A 788 7.73 8.58 -27.47
CA ASP A 788 8.58 7.38 -27.44
C ASP A 788 7.85 6.13 -26.87
N PHE A 789 6.52 6.19 -26.72
CA PHE A 789 5.67 5.14 -26.12
C PHE A 789 6.01 4.83 -24.64
N GLU A 790 6.38 5.86 -23.87
CA GLU A 790 6.37 5.83 -22.40
C GLU A 790 5.17 6.63 -21.87
N LEU A 791 4.41 6.06 -20.93
CA LEU A 791 3.32 6.73 -20.23
C LEU A 791 3.81 7.21 -18.85
N TYR A 792 3.82 8.52 -18.65
CA TYR A 792 4.17 9.16 -17.37
C TYR A 792 2.93 9.16 -16.47
N VAL A 793 3.08 8.72 -15.22
CA VAL A 793 1.99 8.54 -14.26
C VAL A 793 2.27 9.37 -13.00
N ALA A 794 1.28 10.17 -12.58
CA ALA A 794 1.22 10.77 -11.25
C ALA A 794 0.48 9.80 -10.31
N ASP A 795 1.21 9.26 -9.34
CA ASP A 795 0.78 8.18 -8.45
C ASP A 795 0.60 8.77 -7.05
N SER A 796 -0.65 9.13 -6.73
CA SER A 796 -0.94 10.20 -5.77
C SER A 796 -0.75 9.78 -4.31
N GLU A 797 -1.28 8.62 -3.94
CA GLU A 797 -1.22 8.09 -2.57
C GLU A 797 0.17 7.54 -2.23
N SER A 798 1.00 7.19 -3.22
CA SER A 798 2.44 6.94 -3.04
C SER A 798 3.29 8.21 -3.07
N SER A 799 2.70 9.35 -3.46
CA SER A 799 3.37 10.63 -3.68
C SER A 799 4.61 10.52 -4.57
N SER A 800 4.43 9.87 -5.72
CA SER A 800 5.49 9.61 -6.69
C SER A 800 5.09 9.95 -8.14
N ILE A 801 6.11 10.15 -8.97
CA ILE A 801 5.97 10.15 -10.44
C ILE A 801 6.67 8.90 -10.95
N ARG A 802 5.99 8.19 -11.83
CA ARG A 802 6.41 6.89 -12.37
C ARG A 802 6.33 6.91 -13.89
N VAL A 803 7.04 6.00 -14.53
CA VAL A 803 7.00 5.82 -15.99
C VAL A 803 6.69 4.38 -16.30
N LEU A 804 5.70 4.17 -17.17
CA LEU A 804 5.26 2.88 -17.68
C LEU A 804 5.73 2.73 -19.12
N ASP A 805 6.40 1.62 -19.45
CA ASP A 805 6.79 1.29 -20.82
C ASP A 805 5.62 0.59 -21.51
N LEU A 806 5.05 1.16 -22.59
CA LEU A 806 3.86 0.59 -23.23
C LEU A 806 4.08 -0.81 -23.85
N ARG A 807 5.33 -1.25 -24.01
CA ARG A 807 5.69 -2.54 -24.64
C ARG A 807 5.77 -3.66 -23.61
N THR A 808 6.42 -3.41 -22.47
CA THR A 808 6.50 -4.39 -21.37
C THR A 808 5.31 -4.31 -20.42
N LYS A 809 4.65 -3.15 -20.39
CA LYS A 809 3.61 -2.73 -19.43
C LYS A 809 4.09 -2.70 -17.96
N GLY A 810 5.40 -2.84 -17.74
CA GLY A 810 6.04 -2.63 -16.45
C GLY A 810 6.29 -1.15 -16.15
N THR A 811 6.68 -0.86 -14.91
CA THR A 811 6.91 0.50 -14.39
C THR A 811 8.30 0.70 -13.80
N ARG A 812 8.76 1.96 -13.81
CA ARG A 812 9.95 2.44 -13.12
C ARG A 812 9.64 3.75 -12.38
N LEU A 813 10.19 3.91 -11.18
CA LEU A 813 10.11 5.16 -10.43
C LEU A 813 10.91 6.27 -11.12
N LEU A 814 10.37 7.49 -11.17
CA LEU A 814 11.05 8.68 -11.69
C LEU A 814 11.50 9.61 -10.56
N ALA A 815 10.60 9.93 -9.64
CA ALA A 815 10.82 10.80 -8.49
C ALA A 815 9.75 10.60 -7.40
N GLY A 816 10.04 10.97 -6.15
CA GLY A 816 9.10 10.83 -5.03
C GLY A 816 8.99 9.40 -4.50
N GLY A 817 8.04 9.18 -3.57
CA GLY A 817 7.73 7.89 -2.95
C GLY A 817 8.89 7.21 -2.19
N ASP A 818 8.63 6.01 -1.70
CA ASP A 818 9.63 5.11 -1.10
C ASP A 818 10.14 4.09 -2.15
N PRO A 819 11.43 4.10 -2.51
CA PRO A 819 12.01 3.17 -3.49
C PRO A 819 12.48 1.83 -2.88
N ILE A 820 12.29 1.62 -1.57
CA ILE A 820 12.74 0.42 -0.84
C ILE A 820 11.53 -0.37 -0.33
N PHE A 821 10.54 0.31 0.26
CA PHE A 821 9.36 -0.30 0.87
C PHE A 821 8.10 0.06 0.08
N SER A 822 7.62 -0.87 -0.75
CA SER A 822 6.45 -0.67 -1.63
C SER A 822 5.18 -0.29 -0.88
N ASP A 823 4.97 -0.81 0.33
CA ASP A 823 3.81 -0.54 1.17
C ASP A 823 3.93 0.78 1.96
N ASN A 824 5.05 1.51 1.86
CA ASN A 824 5.24 2.81 2.55
C ASN A 824 4.63 3.97 1.76
N LEU A 825 3.31 4.09 1.83
CA LEU A 825 2.52 5.19 1.24
C LEU A 825 2.59 6.51 2.05
N PHE A 826 3.60 6.67 2.92
CA PHE A 826 3.73 7.82 3.82
C PHE A 826 5.04 8.62 3.65
N LYS A 827 5.87 8.29 2.65
CA LYS A 827 7.10 9.04 2.33
C LYS A 827 6.83 10.25 1.43
N PHE A 828 6.20 11.28 2.01
CA PHE A 828 5.81 12.52 1.34
C PHE A 828 6.35 13.79 2.05
N GLY A 829 6.32 14.91 1.34
CA GLY A 829 6.75 16.23 1.81
C GLY A 829 7.11 17.16 0.64
N ASP A 830 7.82 18.25 0.89
CA ASP A 830 8.26 19.20 -0.15
C ASP A 830 9.79 19.29 -0.22
N HIS A 831 10.40 18.59 -1.19
CA HIS A 831 11.85 18.67 -1.39
C HIS A 831 12.24 18.49 -2.87
N ASP A 832 13.02 19.44 -3.39
CA ASP A 832 13.62 19.40 -4.72
C ASP A 832 14.97 18.65 -4.67
N GLY A 833 15.24 17.75 -5.61
CA GLY A 833 16.40 16.85 -5.54
C GLY A 833 16.54 15.93 -6.75
N ILE A 834 17.29 14.84 -6.60
CA ILE A 834 17.43 13.79 -7.63
C ILE A 834 16.89 12.46 -7.09
N GLY A 835 16.02 11.80 -7.86
CA GLY A 835 15.48 10.47 -7.54
C GLY A 835 14.82 10.40 -6.16
N SER A 836 15.41 9.61 -5.26
CA SER A 836 14.88 9.32 -3.92
C SER A 836 15.01 10.44 -2.89
N GLU A 837 15.80 11.48 -3.20
CA GLU A 837 15.86 12.74 -2.44
C GLU A 837 14.60 13.61 -2.63
N VAL A 838 13.85 13.39 -3.72
CA VAL A 838 12.68 14.20 -4.04
C VAL A 838 11.54 13.82 -3.11
N LEU A 839 10.86 14.83 -2.57
CA LEU A 839 9.59 14.67 -1.88
C LEU A 839 8.52 15.49 -2.60
N LEU A 840 7.39 14.82 -2.84
CA LEU A 840 6.14 15.34 -3.38
C LEU A 840 5.03 15.09 -2.34
N GLN A 841 3.86 15.68 -2.56
CA GLN A 841 2.69 15.50 -1.71
C GLN A 841 1.42 15.49 -2.56
N HIS A 842 0.80 14.31 -2.69
CA HIS A 842 -0.38 14.03 -3.51
C HIS A 842 -0.34 14.67 -4.91
N PRO A 843 0.65 14.33 -5.77
CA PRO A 843 0.75 14.88 -7.11
C PRO A 843 -0.40 14.34 -7.99
N LEU A 844 -1.29 15.22 -8.43
CA LEU A 844 -2.46 14.85 -9.25
C LEU A 844 -2.20 15.00 -10.75
N GLY A 845 -1.21 15.78 -11.16
CA GLY A 845 -0.94 16.09 -12.57
C GLY A 845 0.51 15.81 -12.97
N VAL A 846 0.69 15.21 -14.15
CA VAL A 846 1.98 15.07 -14.82
C VAL A 846 1.81 15.38 -16.31
N LEU A 847 2.82 15.98 -16.93
CA LEU A 847 2.83 16.36 -18.34
C LEU A 847 4.22 16.15 -18.94
N HIS A 848 4.33 15.32 -19.97
CA HIS A 848 5.50 15.28 -20.85
C HIS A 848 5.37 16.41 -21.89
N ALA A 849 6.11 17.50 -21.71
CA ALA A 849 6.09 18.63 -22.66
C ALA A 849 6.90 18.35 -23.94
N LYS A 850 6.74 19.20 -24.96
CA LYS A 850 7.37 19.06 -26.28
C LYS A 850 8.90 19.23 -26.26
N ASP A 851 9.45 19.86 -25.21
CA ASP A 851 10.90 19.96 -24.96
C ASP A 851 11.49 18.72 -24.24
N GLY A 852 10.66 17.74 -23.90
CA GLY A 852 11.04 16.54 -23.14
C GLY A 852 11.12 16.75 -21.62
N ILE A 853 10.81 17.95 -21.12
CA ILE A 853 10.72 18.20 -19.68
C ILE A 853 9.40 17.64 -19.15
N ILE A 854 9.46 16.99 -17.99
CA ILE A 854 8.27 16.43 -17.33
C ILE A 854 7.81 17.41 -16.25
N TYR A 855 6.70 18.08 -16.50
CA TYR A 855 6.09 19.01 -15.53
C TYR A 855 5.12 18.26 -14.60
N ILE A 856 5.06 18.70 -13.35
CA ILE A 856 4.38 18.01 -12.25
C ILE A 856 3.53 19.04 -11.47
N ALA A 857 2.23 18.78 -11.34
CA ALA A 857 1.41 19.46 -10.35
C ALA A 857 1.54 18.72 -9.01
N ASP A 858 2.26 19.34 -8.08
CA ASP A 858 2.57 18.81 -6.75
C ASP A 858 1.54 19.40 -5.77
N SER A 859 0.34 18.82 -5.79
CA SER A 859 -0.92 19.49 -5.47
C SER A 859 -1.00 19.97 -4.02
N TYR A 860 -0.67 19.10 -3.07
CA TYR A 860 -0.72 19.41 -1.63
C TYR A 860 0.53 20.17 -1.16
N ASN A 861 1.57 20.24 -1.98
CA ASN A 861 2.65 21.22 -1.82
C ASN A 861 2.33 22.55 -2.53
N HIS A 862 1.19 22.67 -3.19
CA HIS A 862 0.70 23.87 -3.90
C HIS A 862 1.73 24.45 -4.88
N LYS A 863 2.38 23.57 -5.64
CA LYS A 863 3.49 23.90 -6.53
C LYS A 863 3.34 23.27 -7.90
N ILE A 864 3.92 23.93 -8.90
CA ILE A 864 4.34 23.25 -10.13
C ILE A 864 5.85 23.00 -10.02
N LYS A 865 6.25 21.75 -10.18
CA LYS A 865 7.63 21.29 -10.28
C LYS A 865 7.92 20.83 -11.71
N LYS A 866 9.19 20.75 -12.07
CA LYS A 866 9.64 20.06 -13.29
C LYS A 866 10.75 19.07 -12.99
N PHE A 867 10.71 17.92 -13.64
CA PHE A 867 11.80 16.95 -13.75
C PHE A 867 12.49 17.13 -15.11
N ASP A 868 13.80 17.35 -15.08
CA ASP A 868 14.67 17.39 -16.26
C ASP A 868 15.31 16.00 -16.46
N PRO A 869 15.02 15.28 -17.56
CA PRO A 869 15.59 13.94 -17.78
C PRO A 869 17.12 13.91 -17.97
N ALA A 870 17.72 15.01 -18.45
CA ALA A 870 19.17 15.08 -18.70
C ALA A 870 19.96 15.21 -17.39
N THR A 871 19.45 15.97 -16.41
CA THR A 871 20.06 16.09 -15.06
C THR A 871 19.43 15.19 -14.01
N LYS A 872 18.30 14.53 -14.33
CA LYS A 872 17.43 13.73 -13.44
C LYS A 872 16.93 14.48 -12.20
N ARG A 873 16.88 15.82 -12.27
CA ARG A 873 16.60 16.70 -11.14
C ARG A 873 15.16 17.23 -11.19
N VAL A 874 14.48 17.16 -10.04
CA VAL A 874 13.23 17.87 -9.80
C VAL A 874 13.52 19.26 -9.24
N THR A 875 12.82 20.28 -9.75
CA THR A 875 12.90 21.67 -9.27
C THR A 875 11.52 22.33 -9.26
N THR A 876 11.23 23.11 -8.22
CA THR A 876 10.07 23.99 -8.13
C THR A 876 10.20 25.12 -9.14
N ILE A 877 9.14 25.37 -9.93
CA ILE A 877 9.09 26.48 -10.90
C ILE A 877 7.98 27.49 -10.60
N ALA A 878 6.88 27.06 -9.96
CA ALA A 878 5.77 27.93 -9.56
C ALA A 878 5.18 27.50 -8.21
N GLY A 879 4.58 28.47 -7.48
CA GLY A 879 3.97 28.25 -6.18
C GLY A 879 4.94 28.51 -5.01
N THR A 880 4.50 29.26 -4.00
CA THR A 880 5.30 29.52 -2.78
C THR A 880 5.27 28.38 -1.75
N GLY A 881 4.54 27.30 -1.98
CA GLY A 881 4.29 26.28 -0.94
C GLY A 881 3.20 26.64 0.08
N LYS A 882 2.34 27.64 -0.20
CA LYS A 882 1.20 28.01 0.66
C LYS A 882 -0.06 28.23 -0.17
N ALA A 883 -1.15 27.58 0.23
CA ALA A 883 -2.49 27.73 -0.35
C ALA A 883 -2.92 29.21 -0.47
N GLY A 884 -3.47 29.59 -1.62
CA GLY A 884 -4.11 30.89 -1.83
C GLY A 884 -4.21 31.31 -3.30
N PHE A 885 -4.75 32.52 -3.49
CA PHE A 885 -5.10 33.11 -4.80
C PHE A 885 -4.29 34.38 -5.09
N LYS A 886 -3.02 34.41 -4.67
CA LYS A 886 -2.17 35.61 -4.77
C LYS A 886 -1.34 35.54 -6.04
N ASP A 887 -1.62 36.44 -6.98
CA ASP A 887 -0.85 36.61 -8.22
C ASP A 887 0.59 37.06 -7.98
N GLY A 888 1.44 36.82 -8.98
CA GLY A 888 2.83 37.29 -9.00
C GLY A 888 3.67 36.59 -10.05
N LYS A 889 5.00 36.74 -9.97
CA LYS A 889 5.93 35.87 -10.70
C LYS A 889 5.80 34.44 -10.16
N ALA A 890 5.97 33.43 -10.99
CA ALA A 890 5.72 32.01 -10.68
C ALA A 890 6.13 31.56 -9.25
N LEU A 891 7.40 31.74 -8.86
CA LEU A 891 7.93 31.38 -7.52
C LEU A 891 7.44 32.26 -6.34
N THR A 892 6.62 33.27 -6.61
CA THR A 892 6.05 34.23 -5.62
C THR A 892 4.52 34.29 -5.63
N ALA A 893 3.90 33.60 -6.58
CA ALA A 893 2.47 33.40 -6.68
C ALA A 893 2.04 32.24 -5.75
N GLN A 894 0.80 32.30 -5.28
CA GLN A 894 0.18 31.19 -4.55
C GLN A 894 -0.69 30.38 -5.50
N LEU A 895 -0.68 29.07 -5.30
CA LEU A 895 -1.60 28.12 -5.91
C LEU A 895 -2.41 27.48 -4.77
N SER A 896 -3.46 26.73 -5.11
CA SER A 896 -4.21 25.92 -4.14
C SER A 896 -4.64 24.64 -4.85
N GLU A 897 -4.10 23.50 -4.41
CA GLU A 897 -4.36 22.16 -4.98
C GLU A 897 -4.47 22.09 -6.51
N PRO A 898 -3.42 22.48 -7.28
CA PRO A 898 -3.43 22.32 -8.74
C PRO A 898 -3.59 20.84 -9.11
N ALA A 899 -4.70 20.48 -9.77
CA ALA A 899 -5.04 19.09 -10.10
C ALA A 899 -4.60 18.65 -11.52
N GLY A 900 -4.29 19.60 -12.40
CA GLY A 900 -3.89 19.36 -13.78
C GLY A 900 -3.07 20.50 -14.38
N LEU A 901 -2.44 20.23 -15.53
CA LEU A 901 -1.64 21.18 -16.30
C LEU A 901 -1.62 20.75 -17.78
N ILE A 902 -1.45 21.70 -18.69
CA ILE A 902 -1.30 21.46 -20.14
C ILE A 902 -0.33 22.47 -20.74
N GLU A 903 0.39 22.09 -21.79
CA GLU A 903 1.29 22.98 -22.53
C GLU A 903 0.52 23.74 -23.62
N ALA A 904 0.46 25.07 -23.51
CA ALA A 904 0.04 25.94 -24.60
C ALA A 904 1.24 26.27 -25.49
N GLU A 905 1.07 26.16 -26.82
CA GLU A 905 2.19 26.25 -27.75
C GLU A 905 2.56 27.71 -28.07
N ASN A 906 3.37 28.29 -27.18
CA ASN A 906 4.38 29.29 -27.53
C ASN A 906 5.59 29.10 -26.60
N GLY A 907 6.61 28.41 -27.10
CA GLY A 907 7.88 28.32 -26.39
C GLY A 907 8.51 29.71 -26.26
N LEU A 908 8.69 30.16 -25.01
CA LEU A 908 9.18 31.48 -24.55
C LEU A 908 8.14 32.62 -24.50
N SER A 909 7.83 33.02 -23.27
CA SER A 909 7.89 34.43 -22.84
C SER A 909 8.47 34.54 -21.43
#